data_AF-A0A7X6UQF5-F1
#
_entry.id   AF-A0A7X6UQF5-F1
#
_cell.length_a   1.000
_cell.length_b   1.000
_cell.length_c   1.000
_cell.angle_alpha   90.00
_cell.angle_beta   90.00
_cell.angle_gamma   90.00
#
_symmetry.space_group_name_H-M   'P 1'
#
loop_
_entity.id
_entity.type
_entity.pdbx_description
1 polymer ?
#
loop_
_entity_poly.entity_id
_entity_poly.type
_entity_poly.pdbx_seq_one_letter_code
_entity_poly.pdbx_strand_id
1 'polypeptide(L)'
;MLKKLVYSFIVLILFAGFTDVHAITWSGGGGNALASNPANWVGNAIPVSGDDVLLDNSAQKDMIWDLDITVQNWTQDGYTGRVIIETVYPEYGSFTNLAISGNCIIRSGNLSHKTNANNQAFRLAMTVGGDLTVGPEAAISAEGTGYAASGGPGGKNATGNTGGSHGGRGGSTYNHNILGKGTYGSVTRPIDIGSSGSSGRGGGAILITVNGHSQIDGDLTAVGQFTTYYKGAGGSVWLITSSLSGTGYIRANGGGDLAGSNGLASGGRVAVWLTGIDEDFSNFTGVISTYGSRFEKETSGSPGTVYLQIASDEPDQGELIVDNRNAVPNQLNLYETCASLGDLETVIYDFKKITLRNNGILNIATNNILIATNQIVIDGDPTRCGFVLEGGELRVPANFKIKDFFVGISNIEKPASFDPDGSLTVGSEGTLYIDRQHTFNNDLIIESNGLLTHTSNLWGGVRYFFKEEPEESFNKLNLTVNGDLIIQEGGAIDVSGKGFPGYEGPGRLPDFNAVGASHGGRGGGASVTPAECYGSITDPFTLGSGGVGNDMAGGGVIKLEVTGKLQNNGAIKANAGDRGSYTGAGGTVNITVGKLEGDGPISAVGGSCTGNYPGGGGRIAIALTDPGISFDDYTGKISAFSGRKTSTGKAQLAAPGTVYLRLPDQAQNEGVLFIYNDNLPDTTFTEICANVTDTEVGDVIVSGGATLMLSTNQSLTIKRNFTNSGTVDPRKKSVFIFTDANSLSQIKGSSTLPGITVNTPGKILEFEGGDTFSIAPNCQLILYGDQNDKIVLRSTSGFDWYLNLDETVEQNIEYIDVKNSDASGGETIISRNSSDSGNNTNWDFVSVVPGETMVWTGNNNTLWYSPHNWNLMRTPTETDIITIPANCIYYPVFDDNRVVYKIPLESGTSLDLNPFDLIITDSGLISGTLIARGKENIQVYGDIDFTDGSFVPAHSTLSLIGDRVQNINLNNLSFYKINVLNETGSIIFTDGFTAERELFSSPITGVHNLTFKAGSSVFIRDFLLNAESSNIILRSDSPGSSWNLCVDGLHTVAGVNVADCDASSGLTILSNNSLNSGNNLNWVFDSSISKWTGAQNNLFHNANNWSPASVPGANDRVVIDNAKPLLSHDPISVLDLTIGGGSETPSVTINAQLNVAENLSIIKNGYLTINKPATIGKNLHIHTGGTLTHAANKSMDLGETNKLDI
;
A
#
# COMPACT_ATOMS: atom_id res chain seq x y z
N MET A 1 107.49 8.93 -0.19
CA MET A 1 108.37 8.87 1.01
C MET A 1 107.82 9.81 2.07
N LEU A 2 107.85 9.40 3.33
CA LEU A 2 107.47 10.17 4.53
C LEU A 2 105.96 10.44 4.81
N LYS A 3 105.12 9.41 4.70
CA LYS A 3 103.88 9.24 5.51
C LYS A 3 103.62 7.76 5.86
N LYS A 4 104.71 7.00 6.06
CA LYS A 4 104.74 5.61 6.55
C LYS A 4 105.73 5.57 7.71
N LEU A 5 105.37 6.10 8.89
CA LEU A 5 106.12 5.85 10.14
C LEU A 5 105.41 6.36 11.43
N VAL A 6 104.08 6.27 11.54
CA VAL A 6 103.36 6.46 12.83
C VAL A 6 102.25 5.41 13.05
N TYR A 7 102.03 4.51 12.10
CA TYR A 7 101.01 3.43 12.19
C TYR A 7 101.54 2.08 12.68
N SER A 8 102.81 1.99 13.13
CA SER A 8 103.45 0.73 13.55
C SER A 8 103.88 0.68 15.03
N PHE A 9 103.34 1.53 15.90
CA PHE A 9 103.64 1.46 17.35
C PHE A 9 102.41 1.58 18.28
N ILE A 10 101.19 1.61 17.73
CA ILE A 10 99.94 1.32 18.47
C ILE A 10 99.29 0.07 17.84
N VAL A 11 100.14 -0.92 17.57
CA VAL A 11 99.79 -2.29 17.12
C VAL A 11 100.32 -3.30 18.17
N LEU A 12 100.66 -2.85 19.38
CA LEU A 12 101.30 -3.70 20.39
C LEU A 12 100.90 -3.35 21.84
N ILE A 13 99.59 -3.25 22.12
CA ILE A 13 98.87 -3.56 23.39
C ILE A 13 97.37 -3.31 23.11
N LEU A 14 96.74 -4.31 22.48
CA LEU A 14 95.34 -4.75 22.62
C LEU A 14 95.10 -5.96 21.68
N PHE A 15 96.12 -6.81 21.54
CA PHE A 15 95.92 -8.24 21.33
C PHE A 15 95.92 -8.86 22.73
N ALA A 16 94.77 -8.77 23.39
CA ALA A 16 94.41 -9.56 24.55
C ALA A 16 92.90 -9.70 24.51
N GLY A 17 92.44 -10.79 23.89
CA GLY A 17 91.03 -11.02 23.61
C GLY A 17 90.74 -11.62 22.23
N PHE A 18 91.61 -12.50 21.70
CA PHE A 18 91.01 -13.68 21.08
C PHE A 18 90.39 -14.45 22.25
N THR A 19 89.13 -14.16 22.57
CA THR A 19 88.31 -15.20 23.15
C THR A 19 88.22 -16.23 22.05
N ASP A 20 88.82 -17.40 22.25
CA ASP A 20 88.40 -18.59 21.52
C ASP A 20 86.87 -18.54 21.51
N VAL A 21 86.28 -18.40 20.33
CA VAL A 21 84.82 -18.42 20.22
C VAL A 21 84.41 -19.78 20.75
N HIS A 22 83.80 -19.77 21.92
CA HIS A 22 83.50 -20.98 22.65
C HIS A 22 82.22 -21.56 22.05
N ALA A 23 82.38 -22.61 21.24
CA ALA A 23 81.25 -23.35 20.72
C ALA A 23 80.64 -24.19 21.84
N ILE A 24 79.34 -23.97 22.08
CA ILE A 24 78.58 -24.69 23.07
C ILE A 24 77.47 -25.50 22.40
N THR A 25 77.54 -26.82 22.59
CA THR A 25 76.66 -27.78 21.89
C THR A 25 75.51 -28.22 22.77
N TRP A 26 74.30 -28.20 22.22
CA TRP A 26 73.11 -28.73 22.89
C TRP A 26 73.21 -30.25 23.01
N SER A 27 73.13 -30.78 24.24
CA SER A 27 73.09 -32.23 24.50
C SER A 27 71.69 -32.71 24.86
N GLY A 28 70.80 -31.83 25.32
CA GLY A 28 69.47 -32.17 25.82
C GLY A 28 69.47 -33.09 27.05
N GLY A 29 70.61 -33.30 27.71
CA GLY A 29 70.79 -34.31 28.76
C GLY A 29 70.07 -34.07 30.10
N GLY A 30 69.58 -32.86 30.35
CA GLY A 30 68.89 -32.47 31.59
C GLY A 30 67.43 -32.93 31.67
N GLY A 31 66.78 -32.71 32.83
CA GLY A 31 65.38 -33.14 33.06
C GLY A 31 64.29 -32.29 32.38
N ASN A 32 64.66 -31.17 31.76
CA ASN A 32 63.73 -30.22 31.11
C ASN A 32 64.32 -29.73 29.77
N ALA A 33 63.62 -28.86 29.04
CA ALA A 33 64.06 -28.34 27.74
C ALA A 33 64.73 -26.95 27.81
N LEU A 34 64.93 -26.38 28.99
CA LEU A 34 65.40 -24.99 29.15
C LEU A 34 66.89 -24.84 28.81
N ALA A 35 67.23 -23.81 28.03
CA ALA A 35 68.61 -23.41 27.72
C ALA A 35 69.36 -22.92 28.98
N SER A 36 68.65 -22.32 29.94
CA SER A 36 69.18 -21.92 31.24
C SER A 36 69.58 -23.09 32.16
N ASN A 37 69.23 -24.33 31.82
CA ASN A 37 69.66 -25.51 32.58
C ASN A 37 71.02 -26.01 32.07
N PRO A 38 72.10 -25.88 32.86
CA PRO A 38 73.45 -26.30 32.43
C PRO A 38 73.50 -27.77 32.00
N ALA A 39 72.70 -28.65 32.62
CA ALA A 39 72.70 -30.08 32.30
C ALA A 39 72.22 -30.43 30.88
N ASN A 40 71.63 -29.48 30.16
CA ASN A 40 71.23 -29.67 28.76
C ASN A 40 72.33 -29.33 27.73
N TRP A 41 73.52 -28.93 28.18
CA TRP A 41 74.63 -28.57 27.32
C TRP A 41 75.81 -29.52 27.52
N VAL A 42 76.57 -29.77 26.46
CA VAL A 42 77.83 -30.52 26.55
C VAL A 42 78.75 -29.81 27.53
N GLY A 43 79.29 -30.56 28.51
CA GLY A 43 80.16 -30.00 29.55
C GLY A 43 79.43 -29.35 30.72
N ASN A 44 78.10 -29.39 30.79
CA ASN A 44 77.28 -28.80 31.85
C ASN A 44 77.49 -27.28 32.04
N ALA A 45 77.74 -26.55 30.96
CA ALA A 45 77.89 -25.09 30.97
C ALA A 45 76.74 -24.46 30.17
N ILE A 46 76.14 -23.38 30.67
CA ILE A 46 75.14 -22.62 29.90
C ILE A 46 75.85 -21.67 28.92
N PRO A 47 75.23 -21.34 27.78
CA PRO A 47 75.74 -20.32 26.86
C PRO A 47 75.87 -18.96 27.56
N VAL A 48 76.93 -18.23 27.23
CA VAL A 48 77.13 -16.84 27.64
C VAL A 48 77.22 -15.92 26.42
N SER A 49 77.23 -14.61 26.64
CA SER A 49 77.31 -13.66 25.53
C SER A 49 78.62 -13.83 24.75
N GLY A 50 78.52 -13.92 23.42
CA GLY A 50 79.66 -14.16 22.53
C GLY A 50 79.97 -15.63 22.22
N ASP A 51 79.21 -16.58 22.76
CA ASP A 51 79.36 -18.01 22.43
C ASP A 51 78.75 -18.36 21.07
N ASP A 52 79.29 -19.40 20.43
CA ASP A 52 78.66 -20.03 19.27
C ASP A 52 77.70 -21.14 19.75
N VAL A 53 76.41 -21.00 19.43
CA VAL A 53 75.40 -22.01 19.78
C VAL A 53 75.27 -23.03 18.67
N LEU A 54 75.56 -24.31 18.98
CA LEU A 54 75.48 -25.42 18.03
C LEU A 54 74.40 -26.44 18.44
N LEU A 55 73.48 -26.70 17.53
CA LEU A 55 72.53 -27.80 17.59
C LEU A 55 72.84 -28.73 16.42
N ASP A 56 73.42 -29.89 16.72
CA ASP A 56 73.81 -30.86 15.71
C ASP A 56 72.99 -32.16 15.83
N ASN A 57 73.43 -33.22 15.16
CA ASN A 57 72.75 -34.50 15.20
C ASN A 57 72.95 -35.29 16.52
N SER A 58 73.75 -34.79 17.47
CA SER A 58 74.07 -35.48 18.71
C SER A 58 72.92 -35.52 19.72
N ALA A 59 71.97 -34.58 19.60
CA ALA A 59 70.78 -34.50 20.43
C ALA A 59 69.57 -34.06 19.61
N GLN A 60 68.41 -34.66 19.84
CA GLN A 60 67.17 -34.34 19.08
C GLN A 60 66.04 -33.81 19.97
N LYS A 61 66.32 -33.65 21.27
CA LYS A 61 65.37 -33.13 22.24
C LYS A 61 65.12 -31.65 22.00
N ASP A 62 63.85 -31.25 22.04
CA ASP A 62 63.42 -29.86 21.93
C ASP A 62 64.16 -28.94 22.91
N MET A 63 64.42 -27.71 22.46
CA MET A 63 65.05 -26.64 23.22
C MET A 63 64.05 -25.50 23.44
N ILE A 64 64.04 -24.95 24.65
CA ILE A 64 63.41 -23.68 24.99
C ILE A 64 64.54 -22.69 25.29
N TRP A 65 64.73 -21.70 24.44
CA TRP A 65 65.69 -20.63 24.65
C TRP A 65 65.06 -19.52 25.49
N ASP A 66 65.46 -19.48 26.76
CA ASP A 66 64.99 -18.56 27.80
C ASP A 66 66.09 -17.59 28.29
N LEU A 67 67.17 -17.44 27.52
CA LEU A 67 68.32 -16.60 27.84
C LEU A 67 68.30 -15.29 27.06
N ASP A 68 68.24 -14.16 27.77
CA ASP A 68 68.34 -12.80 27.21
C ASP A 68 69.82 -12.38 27.09
N ILE A 69 70.54 -13.00 26.14
CA ILE A 69 71.96 -12.76 25.85
C ILE A 69 72.19 -12.61 24.35
N THR A 70 73.27 -11.93 23.98
CA THR A 70 73.73 -11.86 22.57
C THR A 70 74.73 -12.96 22.29
N VAL A 71 74.40 -13.90 21.41
CA VAL A 71 75.30 -14.99 20.99
C VAL A 71 76.09 -14.59 19.75
N GLN A 72 77.22 -15.24 19.50
CA GLN A 72 78.08 -14.94 18.36
C GLN A 72 77.53 -15.52 17.06
N ASN A 73 77.45 -16.85 16.93
CA ASN A 73 76.76 -17.50 15.81
C ASN A 73 75.72 -18.49 16.33
N TRP A 74 74.74 -18.79 15.48
CA TRP A 74 73.75 -19.85 15.72
C TRP A 74 73.79 -20.86 14.58
N THR A 75 73.98 -22.15 14.87
CA THR A 75 73.99 -23.21 13.86
C THR A 75 73.08 -24.38 14.25
N GLN A 76 72.14 -24.75 13.37
CA GLN A 76 71.38 -26.00 13.41
C GLN A 76 71.72 -26.85 12.18
N ASP A 77 72.36 -27.99 12.37
CA ASP A 77 72.80 -28.86 11.26
C ASP A 77 72.70 -30.35 11.64
N GLY A 78 71.70 -31.04 11.09
CA GLY A 78 71.32 -32.40 11.48
C GLY A 78 70.48 -32.47 12.78
N TYR A 79 70.11 -31.33 13.35
CA TYR A 79 69.13 -31.20 14.43
C TYR A 79 67.71 -31.18 13.85
N THR A 80 66.83 -32.03 14.37
CA THR A 80 65.42 -32.18 13.96
C THR A 80 64.42 -31.82 15.06
N GLY A 81 64.91 -31.50 16.26
CA GLY A 81 64.06 -31.04 17.36
C GLY A 81 63.48 -29.64 17.12
N ARG A 82 62.58 -29.23 18.00
CA ARG A 82 62.00 -27.88 17.99
C ARG A 82 62.76 -26.95 18.93
N VAL A 83 63.13 -25.78 18.43
CA VAL A 83 63.66 -24.65 19.21
C VAL A 83 62.54 -23.63 19.43
N ILE A 84 62.20 -23.35 20.68
CA ILE A 84 61.22 -22.34 21.08
C ILE A 84 61.96 -21.17 21.72
N ILE A 85 61.97 -20.02 21.06
CA ILE A 85 62.49 -18.77 21.62
C ILE A 85 61.39 -18.11 22.45
N GLU A 86 61.66 -17.84 23.74
CA GLU A 86 60.69 -17.20 24.64
C GLU A 86 60.66 -15.67 24.54
N THR A 87 60.79 -15.13 23.32
CA THR A 87 60.65 -13.69 23.10
C THR A 87 59.20 -13.24 23.31
N VAL A 88 59.04 -12.09 23.97
CA VAL A 88 57.74 -11.47 24.31
C VAL A 88 57.57 -10.12 23.63
N TYR A 89 56.33 -9.63 23.57
CA TYR A 89 56.09 -8.22 23.28
C TYR A 89 56.58 -7.35 24.45
N PRO A 90 56.99 -6.08 24.20
CA PRO A 90 57.60 -5.21 25.20
C PRO A 90 56.80 -5.05 26.50
N GLU A 91 55.47 -5.12 26.44
CA GLU A 91 54.57 -5.00 27.58
C GLU A 91 54.50 -6.27 28.45
N TYR A 92 55.03 -7.41 28.00
CA TYR A 92 54.99 -8.70 28.71
C TYR A 92 56.34 -9.14 29.29
N GLY A 93 57.44 -8.43 29.04
CA GLY A 93 58.75 -8.72 29.63
C GLY A 93 59.93 -8.08 28.88
N SER A 94 61.15 -8.29 29.41
CA SER A 94 62.37 -7.66 28.87
C SER A 94 62.98 -8.40 27.67
N PHE A 95 62.85 -9.73 27.62
CA PHE A 95 63.40 -10.55 26.54
C PHE A 95 62.54 -10.42 25.28
N THR A 96 62.77 -9.33 24.55
CA THR A 96 61.93 -8.92 23.42
C THR A 96 62.52 -9.29 22.06
N ASN A 97 63.78 -9.70 22.01
CA ASN A 97 64.50 -10.03 20.79
C ASN A 97 65.70 -10.97 21.06
N LEU A 98 65.81 -12.05 20.28
CA LEU A 98 67.02 -12.87 20.22
C LEU A 98 68.10 -12.16 19.39
N ALA A 99 69.25 -11.85 19.98
CA ALA A 99 70.36 -11.19 19.29
C ALA A 99 71.49 -12.17 18.94
N ILE A 100 71.84 -12.24 17.65
CA ILE A 100 72.96 -13.01 17.11
C ILE A 100 73.88 -12.00 16.41
N SER A 101 75.12 -11.83 16.87
CA SER A 101 76.03 -10.80 16.30
C SER A 101 76.63 -11.21 14.94
N GLY A 102 76.76 -12.51 14.69
CA GLY A 102 77.26 -13.12 13.47
C GLY A 102 76.16 -13.81 12.67
N ASN A 103 76.46 -15.01 12.14
CA ASN A 103 75.57 -15.73 11.22
C ASN A 103 74.57 -16.62 11.96
N CYS A 104 73.38 -16.77 11.38
CA CYS A 104 72.36 -17.74 11.79
C CYS A 104 72.14 -18.75 10.67
N ILE A 105 72.57 -20.00 10.88
CA ILE A 105 72.45 -21.09 9.91
C ILE A 105 71.50 -22.13 10.47
N ILE A 106 70.39 -22.38 9.78
CA ILE A 106 69.42 -23.41 10.12
C ILE A 106 69.28 -24.31 8.88
N ARG A 107 69.99 -25.44 8.85
CA ARG A 107 69.92 -26.41 7.73
C ARG A 107 68.83 -27.45 7.91
N SER A 108 68.48 -27.75 9.16
CA SER A 108 67.42 -28.66 9.56
C SER A 108 66.77 -28.19 10.87
N GLY A 109 65.59 -28.71 11.17
CA GLY A 109 64.89 -28.45 12.44
C GLY A 109 63.89 -27.30 12.37
N ASN A 110 63.25 -27.02 13.50
CA ASN A 110 62.16 -26.05 13.58
C ASN A 110 62.43 -24.96 14.63
N LEU A 111 62.58 -23.70 14.21
CA LEU A 111 62.66 -22.55 15.09
C LEU A 111 61.28 -21.89 15.22
N SER A 112 60.83 -21.60 16.44
CA SER A 112 59.49 -21.09 16.72
C SER A 112 59.50 -20.16 17.95
N HIS A 113 58.36 -19.55 18.26
CA HIS A 113 58.14 -18.89 19.54
C HIS A 113 57.10 -19.64 20.38
N LYS A 114 56.99 -19.26 21.65
CA LYS A 114 56.01 -19.83 22.57
C LYS A 114 54.58 -19.57 22.10
N THR A 115 53.74 -20.60 22.16
CA THR A 115 52.35 -20.53 21.76
C THR A 115 51.53 -19.53 22.61
N ASN A 116 50.79 -18.63 21.96
CA ASN A 116 49.92 -17.67 22.64
C ASN A 116 48.62 -18.29 23.15
N ALA A 117 48.00 -17.60 24.12
CA ALA A 117 46.67 -17.91 24.64
C ALA A 117 45.64 -16.90 24.09
N ASN A 118 44.90 -16.20 24.96
CA ASN A 118 43.92 -15.19 24.54
C ASN A 118 44.53 -13.78 24.36
N ASN A 119 45.79 -13.60 24.72
CA ASN A 119 46.53 -12.35 24.62
C ASN A 119 47.71 -12.51 23.65
N GLN A 120 48.10 -11.41 23.01
CA GLN A 120 49.28 -11.31 22.16
C GLN A 120 50.54 -11.10 23.01
N ALA A 121 51.03 -12.16 23.64
CA ALA A 121 52.12 -12.10 24.61
C ALA A 121 53.49 -12.48 24.02
N PHE A 122 53.50 -13.41 23.05
CA PHE A 122 54.70 -13.99 22.47
C PHE A 122 54.75 -13.79 20.96
N ARG A 123 55.95 -13.50 20.44
CA ARG A 123 56.28 -13.47 19.01
C ARG A 123 57.71 -13.95 18.85
N LEU A 124 58.09 -14.43 17.68
CA LEU A 124 59.50 -14.64 17.36
C LEU A 124 60.08 -13.30 16.91
N ALA A 125 60.99 -12.72 17.68
CA ALA A 125 61.74 -11.53 17.28
C ALA A 125 63.23 -11.85 17.32
N MET A 126 63.93 -11.65 16.21
CA MET A 126 65.34 -12.02 16.07
C MET A 126 66.12 -10.97 15.28
N THR A 127 67.31 -10.63 15.75
CA THR A 127 68.29 -9.81 15.03
C THR A 127 69.54 -10.63 14.73
N VAL A 128 69.95 -10.68 13.46
CA VAL A 128 71.12 -11.38 12.95
C VAL A 128 72.09 -10.35 12.36
N GLY A 129 73.27 -10.23 12.96
CA GLY A 129 74.28 -9.24 12.56
C GLY A 129 75.05 -9.61 11.29
N GLY A 130 75.07 -10.89 10.92
CA GLY A 130 75.58 -11.42 9.65
C GLY A 130 74.48 -11.94 8.74
N ASP A 131 74.71 -13.09 8.12
CA ASP A 131 73.79 -13.74 7.17
C ASP A 131 72.83 -14.71 7.86
N LEU A 132 71.62 -14.82 7.30
CA LEU A 132 70.62 -15.84 7.66
C LEU A 132 70.54 -16.89 6.54
N THR A 133 70.68 -18.16 6.90
CA THR A 133 70.45 -19.30 6.00
C THR A 133 69.37 -20.21 6.57
N VAL A 134 68.29 -20.41 5.83
CA VAL A 134 67.25 -21.41 6.11
C VAL A 134 67.29 -22.45 4.99
N GLY A 135 67.90 -23.60 5.27
CA GLY A 135 68.05 -24.70 4.30
C GLY A 135 66.73 -25.40 3.96
N PRO A 136 66.71 -26.26 2.93
CA PRO A 136 65.46 -26.86 2.41
C PRO A 136 64.75 -27.81 3.40
N GLU A 137 65.46 -28.30 4.42
CA GLU A 137 64.89 -29.16 5.48
C GLU A 137 64.62 -28.39 6.78
N ALA A 138 64.81 -27.06 6.78
CA ALA A 138 64.62 -26.19 7.92
C ALA A 138 63.31 -25.40 7.85
N ALA A 139 62.77 -25.08 9.01
CA ALA A 139 61.64 -24.17 9.13
C ALA A 139 61.83 -23.19 10.29
N ILE A 140 61.61 -21.90 10.01
CA ILE A 140 61.26 -20.90 11.02
C ILE A 140 59.72 -20.79 10.98
N SER A 141 59.04 -21.39 11.95
CA SER A 141 57.60 -21.57 11.94
C SER A 141 56.92 -21.04 13.19
N ALA A 142 55.96 -20.15 12.98
CA ALA A 142 54.96 -19.71 13.92
C ALA A 142 53.57 -20.29 13.56
N GLU A 143 53.52 -21.50 13.00
CA GLU A 143 52.26 -22.12 12.62
C GLU A 143 51.39 -22.43 13.86
N GLY A 144 50.15 -21.93 13.86
CA GLY A 144 49.19 -22.15 14.94
C GLY A 144 49.60 -21.62 16.32
N THR A 145 50.63 -20.76 16.40
CA THR A 145 51.14 -20.20 17.67
C THR A 145 50.49 -18.86 18.06
N GLY A 146 49.52 -18.37 17.28
CA GLY A 146 48.74 -17.17 17.53
C GLY A 146 47.61 -17.38 18.54
N TYR A 147 46.52 -16.60 18.41
CA TYR A 147 45.41 -16.64 19.38
C TYR A 147 44.83 -18.05 19.53
N ALA A 148 44.51 -18.43 20.77
CA ALA A 148 43.80 -19.68 21.08
C ALA A 148 42.38 -19.68 20.50
N ALA A 149 41.77 -20.85 20.34
CA ALA A 149 40.44 -21.04 19.73
C ALA A 149 39.37 -20.09 20.30
N SER A 150 38.51 -19.53 19.43
CA SER A 150 37.51 -18.51 19.75
C SER A 150 38.06 -17.18 20.33
N GLY A 151 39.30 -16.82 19.99
CA GLY A 151 40.04 -15.67 20.51
C GLY A 151 40.65 -14.78 19.42
N GLY A 152 41.00 -13.55 19.79
CA GLY A 152 41.59 -12.54 18.90
C GLY A 152 40.59 -11.51 18.35
N PRO A 153 41.05 -10.35 17.86
CA PRO A 153 40.20 -9.26 17.35
C PRO A 153 39.32 -9.68 16.17
N GLY A 154 39.85 -10.53 15.29
CA GLY A 154 39.19 -11.12 14.13
C GLY A 154 38.60 -12.51 14.39
N GLY A 155 38.38 -12.90 15.65
CA GLY A 155 37.85 -14.21 16.02
C GLY A 155 36.35 -14.40 15.71
N LYS A 156 35.74 -15.48 16.23
CA LYS A 156 34.32 -15.81 15.96
C LYS A 156 33.36 -14.64 16.25
N ASN A 157 32.32 -14.51 15.41
CA ASN A 157 31.21 -13.58 15.63
C ASN A 157 30.21 -14.15 16.67
N ALA A 158 29.36 -13.31 17.27
CA ALA A 158 28.45 -13.70 18.36
C ALA A 158 27.40 -14.76 17.97
N THR A 159 27.10 -14.87 16.67
CA THR A 159 26.01 -15.71 16.13
C THR A 159 26.50 -16.87 15.24
N GLY A 160 27.82 -17.04 15.00
CA GLY A 160 28.26 -17.82 13.84
C GLY A 160 29.57 -18.61 13.95
N ASN A 161 29.63 -19.59 13.04
CA ASN A 161 30.64 -20.62 12.82
C ASN A 161 31.61 -20.17 11.69
N THR A 162 32.38 -19.10 11.91
CA THR A 162 33.31 -18.50 10.93
C THR A 162 34.76 -18.94 11.11
N GLY A 163 35.56 -18.86 10.04
CA GLY A 163 37.03 -18.93 10.15
C GLY A 163 37.62 -17.64 10.72
N GLY A 164 38.88 -17.69 11.18
CA GLY A 164 39.57 -16.51 11.71
C GLY A 164 39.86 -15.43 10.65
N SER A 165 39.74 -14.16 11.04
CA SER A 165 40.15 -12.97 10.27
C SER A 165 41.50 -12.41 10.73
N HIS A 166 42.33 -11.94 9.81
CA HIS A 166 43.51 -11.12 10.12
C HIS A 166 43.82 -10.12 8.99
N GLY A 167 44.57 -10.51 7.94
CA GLY A 167 44.86 -9.67 6.77
C GLY A 167 43.70 -9.63 5.75
N GLY A 168 42.79 -10.59 5.84
CA GLY A 168 41.50 -10.60 5.16
C GLY A 168 40.38 -11.08 6.07
N ARG A 169 39.14 -11.08 5.59
CA ARG A 169 37.99 -11.61 6.35
C ARG A 169 37.87 -13.13 6.27
N GLY A 170 37.64 -13.78 7.40
CA GLY A 170 37.31 -15.19 7.49
C GLY A 170 35.90 -15.47 6.96
N GLY A 171 35.73 -16.55 6.19
CA GLY A 171 34.49 -16.92 5.50
C GLY A 171 33.57 -17.86 6.30
N SER A 172 32.29 -17.89 5.91
CA SER A 172 31.21 -18.77 6.39
C SER A 172 30.65 -19.60 5.22
N THR A 173 30.34 -20.88 5.42
CA THR A 173 29.84 -21.79 4.36
C THR A 173 28.31 -22.01 4.36
N TYR A 174 27.58 -21.62 5.41
CA TYR A 174 26.13 -21.88 5.52
C TYR A 174 25.25 -20.64 5.66
N ASN A 175 25.81 -19.53 6.14
CA ASN A 175 25.09 -18.27 6.29
C ASN A 175 25.97 -17.18 5.68
N HIS A 176 25.67 -16.81 4.44
CA HIS A 176 26.44 -15.84 3.67
C HIS A 176 26.32 -14.42 4.25
N ASN A 177 25.30 -14.17 5.08
CA ASN A 177 25.11 -12.89 5.79
C ASN A 177 25.90 -12.77 7.11
N ILE A 178 26.78 -13.72 7.44
CA ILE A 178 27.59 -13.69 8.68
C ILE A 178 29.07 -13.58 8.31
N LEU A 179 29.55 -12.33 8.24
CA LEU A 179 30.96 -12.02 8.10
C LEU A 179 31.73 -12.32 9.40
N GLY A 180 32.99 -12.74 9.26
CA GLY A 180 33.95 -12.74 10.37
C GLY A 180 34.15 -11.34 10.94
N LYS A 181 34.62 -11.22 12.19
CA LYS A 181 34.98 -9.92 12.77
C LYS A 181 36.05 -9.23 11.90
N GLY A 182 36.15 -7.90 12.01
CA GLY A 182 36.99 -7.06 11.16
C GLY A 182 38.48 -7.44 11.13
N THR A 183 39.18 -6.92 10.12
CA THR A 183 40.63 -7.13 9.92
C THR A 183 41.47 -6.15 10.74
N TYR A 184 42.76 -6.47 10.97
CA TYR A 184 43.63 -5.65 11.83
C TYR A 184 45.12 -5.86 11.50
N GLY A 185 45.98 -5.05 12.10
CA GLY A 185 47.44 -5.09 11.96
C GLY A 185 47.97 -4.22 10.82
N SER A 186 49.23 -3.82 10.93
CA SER A 186 49.90 -2.99 9.91
C SER A 186 50.20 -3.79 8.63
N VAL A 187 49.92 -3.23 7.45
CA VAL A 187 50.37 -3.79 6.15
C VAL A 187 51.90 -3.73 6.02
N THR A 188 52.51 -2.60 6.39
CA THR A 188 53.94 -2.34 6.10
C THR A 188 54.87 -2.85 7.19
N ARG A 189 54.37 -2.97 8.42
CA ARG A 189 55.11 -3.40 9.62
C ARG A 189 54.35 -4.45 10.42
N PRO A 190 54.01 -5.60 9.82
CA PRO A 190 53.14 -6.60 10.42
C PRO A 190 53.84 -7.28 11.60
N ILE A 191 53.31 -7.08 12.80
CA ILE A 191 53.79 -7.78 14.00
C ILE A 191 52.68 -8.54 14.71
N ASP A 192 51.41 -8.36 14.36
CA ASP A 192 50.30 -8.92 15.10
C ASP A 192 50.08 -10.41 14.81
N ILE A 193 49.62 -11.15 15.82
CA ILE A 193 49.30 -12.58 15.67
C ILE A 193 47.91 -12.75 15.05
N GLY A 194 47.73 -13.82 14.26
CA GLY A 194 46.47 -14.15 13.62
C GLY A 194 45.40 -14.60 14.62
N SER A 195 44.14 -14.25 14.34
CA SER A 195 43.00 -14.68 15.14
C SER A 195 42.61 -16.13 14.85
N SER A 196 41.96 -16.76 15.82
CA SER A 196 41.47 -18.13 15.66
C SER A 196 40.07 -18.18 15.06
N GLY A 197 39.76 -19.30 14.41
CA GLY A 197 38.38 -19.71 14.22
C GLY A 197 37.81 -20.33 15.51
N SER A 198 36.61 -20.90 15.44
CA SER A 198 36.01 -21.60 16.58
C SER A 198 36.85 -22.79 17.09
N SER A 199 37.74 -23.38 16.27
CA SER A 199 38.57 -24.54 16.65
C SER A 199 40.06 -24.41 16.34
N GLY A 200 40.45 -23.83 15.20
CA GLY A 200 41.85 -23.68 14.80
C GLY A 200 42.48 -22.39 15.34
N ARG A 201 43.67 -22.50 15.96
CA ARG A 201 44.48 -21.36 16.42
C ARG A 201 44.98 -20.52 15.25
N GLY A 202 45.07 -19.21 15.41
CA GLY A 202 45.70 -18.37 14.39
C GLY A 202 47.22 -18.58 14.32
N GLY A 203 47.85 -18.11 13.24
CA GLY A 203 49.31 -18.10 13.10
C GLY A 203 49.94 -17.07 14.05
N GLY A 204 51.16 -17.32 14.49
CA GLY A 204 51.91 -16.39 15.33
C GLY A 204 52.56 -15.26 14.54
N ALA A 205 53.54 -14.58 15.14
CA ALA A 205 54.21 -13.45 14.52
C ALA A 205 55.73 -13.68 14.50
N ILE A 206 56.34 -13.37 13.36
CA ILE A 206 57.78 -13.47 13.15
C ILE A 206 58.30 -12.10 12.69
N LEU A 207 59.23 -11.53 13.45
CA LEU A 207 60.00 -10.34 13.11
C LEU A 207 61.49 -10.71 13.06
N ILE A 208 62.11 -10.61 11.89
CA ILE A 208 63.54 -10.91 11.72
C ILE A 208 64.22 -9.71 11.07
N THR A 209 65.28 -9.22 11.71
CA THR A 209 66.18 -8.22 11.14
C THR A 209 67.53 -8.87 10.87
N VAL A 210 67.98 -8.86 9.61
CA VAL A 210 69.25 -9.43 9.14
C VAL A 210 70.06 -8.29 8.55
N ASN A 211 71.27 -8.06 9.05
CA ASN A 211 72.14 -7.02 8.50
C ASN A 211 72.78 -7.46 7.18
N GLY A 212 72.99 -8.77 6.99
CA GLY A 212 73.56 -9.37 5.79
C GLY A 212 72.50 -9.95 4.84
N HIS A 213 72.91 -10.99 4.12
CA HIS A 213 72.08 -11.71 3.16
C HIS A 213 71.12 -12.69 3.85
N SER A 214 69.91 -12.84 3.33
CA SER A 214 68.99 -13.93 3.69
C SER A 214 68.83 -14.92 2.53
N GLN A 215 69.26 -16.15 2.74
CA GLN A 215 68.98 -17.28 1.85
C GLN A 215 67.88 -18.15 2.46
N ILE A 216 66.70 -18.17 1.83
CA ILE A 216 65.53 -18.93 2.29
C ILE A 216 65.19 -20.03 1.28
N ASP A 217 65.71 -21.23 1.50
CA ASP A 217 65.40 -22.44 0.73
C ASP A 217 64.34 -23.32 1.41
N GLY A 218 64.18 -23.18 2.73
CA GLY A 218 63.15 -23.83 3.55
C GLY A 218 61.91 -22.97 3.79
N ASP A 219 61.28 -23.15 4.96
CA ASP A 219 60.03 -22.50 5.34
C ASP A 219 60.24 -21.32 6.32
N LEU A 220 59.78 -20.12 5.98
CA LEU A 220 59.53 -19.00 6.89
C LEU A 220 58.02 -18.76 6.96
N THR A 221 57.36 -19.25 8.01
CA THR A 221 55.89 -19.42 8.00
C THR A 221 55.20 -18.99 9.27
N ALA A 222 54.09 -18.26 9.13
CA ALA A 222 53.15 -17.90 10.19
C ALA A 222 51.72 -18.36 9.83
N VAL A 223 51.60 -19.58 9.31
CA VAL A 223 50.32 -20.13 8.84
C VAL A 223 49.34 -20.39 10.00
N GLY A 224 48.06 -20.17 9.76
CA GLY A 224 47.02 -20.53 10.72
C GLY A 224 46.89 -22.04 10.92
N GLN A 225 46.48 -22.49 12.10
CA GLN A 225 46.34 -23.91 12.37
C GLN A 225 45.24 -24.53 11.50
N PHE A 226 45.59 -25.64 10.85
CA PHE A 226 44.63 -26.49 10.16
C PHE A 226 43.76 -27.29 11.13
N THR A 227 42.45 -27.22 10.93
CA THR A 227 41.43 -28.05 11.60
C THR A 227 40.35 -28.42 10.58
N THR A 228 39.59 -29.48 10.85
CA THR A 228 38.48 -29.91 9.96
C THR A 228 37.42 -28.82 9.78
N TYR A 229 37.19 -28.00 10.81
CA TYR A 229 36.24 -26.88 10.79
C TYR A 229 36.87 -25.64 11.45
N TYR A 230 36.43 -24.44 11.08
CA TYR A 230 36.74 -23.16 11.73
C TYR A 230 38.22 -22.94 11.98
N LYS A 231 38.97 -22.87 10.88
CA LYS A 231 40.44 -22.79 10.85
C LYS A 231 40.93 -21.44 11.35
N GLY A 232 42.17 -21.37 11.80
CA GLY A 232 42.79 -20.11 12.22
C GLY A 232 43.33 -19.28 11.06
N ALA A 233 43.31 -17.95 11.20
CA ALA A 233 43.89 -17.02 10.24
C ALA A 233 45.41 -17.13 10.18
N GLY A 234 46.02 -16.73 9.07
CA GLY A 234 47.46 -16.48 9.02
C GLY A 234 47.87 -15.35 9.99
N GLY A 235 49.09 -15.43 10.52
CA GLY A 235 49.67 -14.43 11.41
C GLY A 235 50.48 -13.36 10.66
N SER A 236 51.66 -13.01 11.18
CA SER A 236 52.53 -11.99 10.59
C SER A 236 53.94 -12.51 10.32
N VAL A 237 54.51 -12.15 9.17
CA VAL A 237 55.95 -12.30 8.89
C VAL A 237 56.50 -10.95 8.46
N TRP A 238 57.50 -10.44 9.17
CA TRP A 238 58.24 -9.24 8.80
C TRP A 238 59.74 -9.54 8.74
N LEU A 239 60.29 -9.56 7.53
CA LEU A 239 61.71 -9.78 7.26
C LEU A 239 62.36 -8.49 6.79
N ILE A 240 63.36 -8.01 7.51
CA ILE A 240 64.22 -6.89 7.12
C ILE A 240 65.59 -7.49 6.83
N THR A 241 66.12 -7.35 5.62
CA THR A 241 67.38 -7.99 5.21
C THR A 241 68.12 -7.13 4.20
N SER A 242 69.45 -7.26 4.07
CA SER A 242 70.17 -6.51 3.02
C SER A 242 69.79 -6.99 1.62
N SER A 243 69.74 -8.30 1.40
CA SER A 243 69.33 -8.92 0.14
C SER A 243 68.70 -10.30 0.38
N LEU A 244 67.89 -10.76 -0.56
CA LEU A 244 67.13 -12.01 -0.44
C LEU A 244 67.39 -12.95 -1.63
N SER A 245 67.66 -14.22 -1.35
CA SER A 245 67.70 -15.29 -2.36
C SER A 245 67.08 -16.58 -1.84
N GLY A 246 66.93 -17.57 -2.73
CA GLY A 246 66.50 -18.92 -2.40
C GLY A 246 65.21 -19.34 -3.09
N THR A 247 64.85 -20.60 -2.88
CA THR A 247 63.71 -21.26 -3.55
C THR A 247 62.55 -21.62 -2.60
N GLY A 248 62.65 -21.23 -1.33
CA GLY A 248 61.74 -21.63 -0.25
C GLY A 248 60.43 -20.84 -0.21
N TYR A 249 59.79 -20.84 0.97
CA TYR A 249 58.50 -20.21 1.20
C TYR A 249 58.56 -19.12 2.27
N ILE A 250 57.96 -17.97 1.99
CA ILE A 250 57.66 -16.92 2.99
C ILE A 250 56.14 -16.76 3.04
N ARG A 251 55.49 -17.23 4.11
CA ARG A 251 54.02 -17.37 4.09
C ARG A 251 53.30 -17.05 5.39
N ALA A 252 52.13 -16.44 5.26
CA ALA A 252 51.16 -16.27 6.35
C ALA A 252 49.76 -16.64 5.83
N ASN A 253 49.60 -17.88 5.33
CA ASN A 253 48.30 -18.35 4.82
C ASN A 253 47.34 -18.72 5.96
N GLY A 254 46.03 -18.73 5.68
CA GLY A 254 45.05 -19.35 6.56
C GLY A 254 45.25 -20.86 6.69
N GLY A 255 44.67 -21.48 7.73
CA GLY A 255 44.79 -22.92 7.94
C GLY A 255 44.30 -23.71 6.73
N GLY A 256 45.10 -24.66 6.24
CA GLY A 256 45.10 -25.20 4.86
C GLY A 256 43.77 -25.71 4.25
N ASP A 257 43.83 -26.09 2.98
CA ASP A 257 42.67 -26.46 2.15
C ASP A 257 42.08 -27.84 2.56
N LEU A 258 40.74 -27.97 2.66
CA LEU A 258 40.08 -29.28 2.90
C LEU A 258 38.66 -29.33 2.30
N ALA A 259 38.41 -30.34 1.47
CA ALA A 259 37.07 -30.64 0.95
C ALA A 259 36.10 -31.04 2.09
N GLY A 260 34.88 -30.51 2.08
CA GLY A 260 33.90 -30.79 3.14
C GLY A 260 34.07 -29.96 4.43
N SER A 261 35.05 -29.06 4.50
CA SER A 261 35.30 -28.21 5.68
C SER A 261 34.49 -26.92 5.70
N ASN A 262 34.00 -26.52 6.88
CA ASN A 262 33.28 -25.26 7.13
C ASN A 262 34.17 -24.25 7.88
N GLY A 263 33.92 -22.95 7.68
CA GLY A 263 34.65 -21.88 8.38
C GLY A 263 36.06 -21.67 7.83
N LEU A 264 36.13 -20.99 6.68
CA LEU A 264 37.37 -20.77 5.93
C LEU A 264 38.18 -19.63 6.55
N ALA A 265 39.43 -19.89 6.89
CA ALA A 265 40.33 -18.89 7.45
C ALA A 265 40.88 -17.94 6.38
N SER A 266 41.13 -16.71 6.79
CA SER A 266 41.81 -15.70 5.98
C SER A 266 43.34 -15.84 6.00
N GLY A 267 43.98 -15.21 5.02
CA GLY A 267 45.41 -14.92 5.06
C GLY A 267 45.78 -13.86 6.10
N GLY A 268 47.06 -13.87 6.48
CA GLY A 268 47.70 -12.91 7.36
C GLY A 268 48.48 -11.84 6.60
N ARG A 269 49.54 -11.30 7.19
CA ARG A 269 50.32 -10.20 6.59
C ARG A 269 51.79 -10.60 6.44
N VAL A 270 52.39 -10.31 5.29
CA VAL A 270 53.83 -10.50 5.06
C VAL A 270 54.43 -9.17 4.61
N ALA A 271 55.53 -8.75 5.23
CA ALA A 271 56.35 -7.64 4.77
C ALA A 271 57.80 -8.08 4.61
N VAL A 272 58.42 -7.72 3.49
CA VAL A 272 59.85 -7.96 3.25
C VAL A 272 60.52 -6.67 2.80
N TRP A 273 61.54 -6.23 3.54
CA TRP A 273 62.28 -5.00 3.30
C TRP A 273 63.72 -5.35 2.93
N LEU A 274 64.15 -4.97 1.74
CA LEU A 274 65.54 -5.04 1.30
C LEU A 274 66.24 -3.72 1.62
N THR A 275 67.26 -3.76 2.48
CA THR A 275 68.00 -2.58 2.94
C THR A 275 69.28 -2.33 2.14
N GLY A 276 69.71 -3.29 1.32
CA GLY A 276 70.84 -3.18 0.42
C GLY A 276 70.55 -2.20 -0.73
N ILE A 277 71.53 -1.33 -1.02
CA ILE A 277 71.46 -0.43 -2.16
C ILE A 277 71.52 -1.25 -3.45
N ASP A 278 70.69 -0.91 -4.44
CA ASP A 278 70.57 -1.59 -5.74
C ASP A 278 70.08 -3.06 -5.70
N GLU A 279 69.62 -3.55 -4.54
CA GLU A 279 69.04 -4.89 -4.40
C GLU A 279 67.55 -4.89 -4.77
N ASP A 280 67.09 -6.00 -5.37
CA ASP A 280 65.69 -6.24 -5.70
C ASP A 280 65.28 -7.70 -5.40
N PHE A 281 64.02 -8.03 -5.69
CA PHE A 281 63.45 -9.34 -5.40
C PHE A 281 63.73 -10.40 -6.49
N SER A 282 64.51 -10.09 -7.53
CA SER A 282 64.72 -11.00 -8.67
C SER A 282 65.53 -12.27 -8.32
N ASN A 283 66.37 -12.20 -7.29
CA ASN A 283 67.18 -13.32 -6.81
C ASN A 283 66.40 -14.32 -5.93
N PHE A 284 65.17 -13.98 -5.51
CA PHE A 284 64.28 -14.89 -4.81
C PHE A 284 63.29 -15.51 -5.79
N THR A 285 63.45 -16.80 -6.07
CA THR A 285 62.55 -17.55 -6.98
C THR A 285 61.55 -18.42 -6.22
N GLY A 286 61.51 -18.29 -4.89
CA GLY A 286 60.54 -18.95 -4.02
C GLY A 286 59.15 -18.30 -4.06
N VAL A 287 58.29 -18.66 -3.10
CA VAL A 287 56.89 -18.20 -3.04
C VAL A 287 56.66 -17.34 -1.80
N ILE A 288 56.19 -16.10 -2.02
CA ILE A 288 55.64 -15.23 -0.96
C ILE A 288 54.11 -15.30 -1.03
N SER A 289 53.43 -15.71 0.05
CA SER A 289 51.98 -15.91 0.02
C SER A 289 51.23 -15.59 1.31
N THR A 290 50.01 -15.10 1.16
CA THR A 290 49.03 -14.82 2.22
C THR A 290 47.64 -15.29 1.82
N TYR A 291 47.52 -16.50 1.28
CA TYR A 291 46.26 -17.05 0.80
C TYR A 291 45.30 -17.36 1.93
N GLY A 292 44.01 -17.12 1.70
CA GLY A 292 42.95 -17.71 2.51
C GLY A 292 42.74 -19.19 2.17
N SER A 293 42.14 -19.93 3.10
CA SER A 293 41.84 -21.36 2.94
C SER A 293 40.69 -21.59 1.96
N ARG A 294 40.66 -22.74 1.26
CA ARG A 294 39.66 -23.04 0.23
C ARG A 294 38.78 -24.25 0.53
N PHE A 295 37.58 -24.21 -0.05
CA PHE A 295 36.66 -25.31 -0.28
C PHE A 295 36.46 -25.49 -1.81
N GLU A 296 36.02 -26.66 -2.28
CA GLU A 296 35.94 -27.05 -3.70
C GLU A 296 35.41 -25.92 -4.61
N LYS A 297 36.25 -25.48 -5.56
CA LYS A 297 36.07 -24.49 -6.67
C LYS A 297 35.31 -23.17 -6.45
N GLU A 298 34.58 -22.95 -5.35
CA GLU A 298 33.56 -21.88 -5.29
C GLU A 298 33.53 -21.08 -3.96
N THR A 299 34.28 -21.48 -2.92
CA THR A 299 34.36 -20.72 -1.66
C THR A 299 35.78 -20.68 -1.10
N SER A 300 36.27 -19.48 -0.75
CA SER A 300 37.57 -19.26 -0.10
C SER A 300 37.45 -18.27 1.05
N GLY A 301 38.30 -18.41 2.07
CA GLY A 301 38.62 -17.31 2.95
C GLY A 301 39.38 -16.23 2.18
N SER A 302 39.29 -14.99 2.63
CA SER A 302 39.96 -13.88 1.95
C SER A 302 41.49 -14.01 2.00
N PRO A 303 42.22 -13.54 0.97
CA PRO A 303 43.66 -13.40 1.06
C PRO A 303 44.02 -12.29 2.06
N GLY A 304 45.26 -12.26 2.48
CA GLY A 304 45.84 -11.14 3.19
C GLY A 304 46.73 -10.28 2.29
N THR A 305 47.75 -9.64 2.85
CA THR A 305 48.59 -8.66 2.15
C THR A 305 50.05 -9.07 2.12
N VAL A 306 50.73 -8.79 1.01
CA VAL A 306 52.20 -8.88 0.89
C VAL A 306 52.73 -7.48 0.58
N TYR A 307 53.66 -6.99 1.39
CA TYR A 307 54.31 -5.70 1.22
C TYR A 307 55.81 -5.88 0.95
N LEU A 308 56.29 -5.32 -0.15
CA LEU A 308 57.68 -5.43 -0.59
C LEU A 308 58.30 -4.04 -0.68
N GLN A 309 59.39 -3.82 0.05
CA GLN A 309 60.11 -2.54 0.04
C GLN A 309 61.58 -2.77 -0.33
N ILE A 310 62.12 -1.92 -1.19
CA ILE A 310 63.56 -1.86 -1.50
C ILE A 310 64.18 -0.59 -0.93
N ALA A 311 65.50 -0.53 -0.84
CA ALA A 311 66.22 0.57 -0.18
C ALA A 311 66.01 1.95 -0.84
N SER A 312 65.66 1.97 -2.14
CA SER A 312 65.37 3.21 -2.88
C SER A 312 63.94 3.72 -2.70
N ASP A 313 63.06 2.96 -2.04
CA ASP A 313 61.69 3.40 -1.78
C ASP A 313 61.65 4.36 -0.59
N GLU A 314 60.72 5.30 -0.61
CA GLU A 314 60.39 6.07 0.59
C GLU A 314 59.83 5.13 1.68
N PRO A 315 60.10 5.42 2.97
CA PRO A 315 59.63 4.58 4.06
C PRO A 315 58.11 4.33 4.00
N ASP A 316 57.72 3.05 4.12
CA ASP A 316 56.33 2.60 4.10
C ASP A 316 55.59 2.83 2.74
N GLN A 317 56.30 3.16 1.65
CA GLN A 317 55.74 3.40 0.32
C GLN A 317 56.12 2.36 -0.75
N GLY A 318 56.48 1.14 -0.35
CA GLY A 318 56.82 0.02 -1.24
C GLY A 318 55.65 -0.50 -2.09
N GLU A 319 55.82 -1.70 -2.66
CA GLU A 319 54.79 -2.40 -3.42
C GLU A 319 53.84 -3.19 -2.50
N LEU A 320 52.54 -2.97 -2.63
CA LEU A 320 51.51 -3.83 -2.06
C LEU A 320 51.04 -4.85 -3.11
N ILE A 321 51.00 -6.13 -2.74
CA ILE A 321 50.49 -7.22 -3.56
C ILE A 321 49.32 -7.89 -2.85
N VAL A 322 48.20 -8.02 -3.56
CA VAL A 322 47.05 -8.84 -3.16
C VAL A 322 46.86 -9.95 -4.17
N ASP A 323 46.99 -11.19 -3.70
CA ASP A 323 46.92 -12.39 -4.53
C ASP A 323 45.91 -13.37 -3.95
N ASN A 324 44.81 -13.56 -4.67
CA ASN A 324 43.75 -14.47 -4.24
C ASN A 324 43.85 -15.86 -4.90
N ARG A 325 44.94 -16.16 -5.62
CA ARG A 325 45.22 -17.46 -6.26
C ARG A 325 44.10 -17.94 -7.21
N ASN A 326 43.38 -17.04 -7.85
CA ASN A 326 42.21 -17.29 -8.71
C ASN A 326 41.04 -17.92 -7.94
N ALA A 327 40.94 -17.64 -6.64
CA ALA A 327 39.76 -18.02 -5.90
C ALA A 327 38.56 -17.29 -6.50
N VAL A 328 37.47 -18.01 -6.68
CA VAL A 328 36.21 -17.44 -7.12
C VAL A 328 35.45 -17.08 -5.85
N PRO A 329 35.13 -15.79 -5.62
CA PRO A 329 34.16 -15.43 -4.60
C PRO A 329 32.87 -16.21 -4.87
N ASN A 330 32.24 -16.76 -3.84
CA ASN A 330 30.92 -17.40 -3.99
C ASN A 330 29.98 -16.43 -4.73
N GLN A 331 29.00 -16.95 -5.47
CA GLN A 331 28.11 -16.25 -6.41
C GLN A 331 27.30 -15.06 -5.87
N LEU A 332 27.60 -14.52 -4.68
CA LEU A 332 26.65 -13.70 -3.97
C LEU A 332 27.19 -12.28 -3.65
N ASN A 333 28.38 -12.03 -3.07
CA ASN A 333 28.87 -10.65 -2.93
C ASN A 333 30.39 -10.51 -3.18
N LEU A 334 30.79 -9.60 -4.09
CA LEU A 334 32.19 -9.22 -4.33
C LEU A 334 32.91 -8.74 -3.05
N TYR A 335 32.15 -8.31 -2.05
CA TYR A 335 32.60 -7.75 -0.78
C TYR A 335 33.05 -8.79 0.26
N GLU A 336 32.71 -10.07 0.08
CA GLU A 336 32.93 -11.10 1.10
C GLU A 336 34.34 -11.74 1.08
N THR A 337 35.09 -11.58 -0.02
CA THR A 337 36.43 -12.17 -0.19
C THR A 337 37.48 -11.14 -0.61
N CYS A 338 37.91 -10.30 0.33
CA CYS A 338 38.87 -9.22 0.09
C CYS A 338 39.98 -9.21 1.14
N ALA A 339 41.21 -8.92 0.70
CA ALA A 339 42.25 -8.46 1.62
C ALA A 339 41.85 -7.05 2.09
N SER A 340 42.08 -6.71 3.36
CA SER A 340 41.72 -5.39 3.89
C SER A 340 42.95 -4.66 4.40
N LEU A 341 42.97 -3.35 4.19
CA LEU A 341 43.99 -2.46 4.74
C LEU A 341 43.96 -2.43 6.29
N GLY A 342 42.81 -2.75 6.90
CA GLY A 342 42.63 -2.85 8.34
C GLY A 342 41.38 -2.12 8.83
N ASP A 343 40.47 -2.83 9.51
CA ASP A 343 39.18 -2.25 9.93
C ASP A 343 39.31 -1.49 11.27
N LEU A 344 40.28 -1.88 12.11
CA LEU A 344 40.43 -1.37 13.48
C LEU A 344 41.39 -0.18 13.63
N GLU A 345 42.27 0.04 12.66
CA GLU A 345 43.33 1.06 12.73
C GLU A 345 43.05 2.20 11.76
N THR A 346 43.31 3.43 12.17
CA THR A 346 43.27 4.60 11.27
C THR A 346 44.62 4.81 10.64
N VAL A 347 44.74 4.55 9.33
CA VAL A 347 46.01 4.61 8.60
C VAL A 347 45.80 5.23 7.22
N ILE A 348 46.75 6.06 6.81
CA ILE A 348 46.88 6.55 5.44
C ILE A 348 47.96 5.72 4.78
N TYR A 349 47.61 5.04 3.69
CA TYR A 349 48.53 4.26 2.89
C TYR A 349 48.84 4.98 1.58
N ASP A 350 50.12 5.08 1.24
CA ASP A 350 50.62 5.67 -0.01
C ASP A 350 51.68 4.74 -0.59
N PHE A 351 51.25 3.81 -1.43
CA PHE A 351 52.14 2.81 -2.02
C PHE A 351 52.67 3.31 -3.37
N LYS A 352 53.96 3.08 -3.67
CA LYS A 352 54.53 3.35 -5.00
C LYS A 352 53.86 2.48 -6.07
N LYS A 353 53.40 1.28 -5.68
CA LYS A 353 52.81 0.30 -6.58
C LYS A 353 51.81 -0.58 -5.85
N ILE A 354 50.66 -0.80 -6.47
CA ILE A 354 49.63 -1.72 -5.99
C ILE A 354 49.41 -2.77 -7.08
N THR A 355 49.62 -4.04 -6.76
CA THR A 355 49.44 -5.17 -7.66
C THR A 355 48.28 -6.02 -7.19
N LEU A 356 47.20 -6.05 -7.97
CA LEU A 356 46.02 -6.89 -7.73
C LEU A 356 46.04 -8.04 -8.75
N ARG A 357 46.23 -9.27 -8.28
CA ARG A 357 46.40 -10.41 -9.19
C ARG A 357 45.62 -11.65 -8.77
N ASN A 358 45.33 -12.49 -9.75
CA ASN A 358 44.63 -13.76 -9.56
C ASN A 358 43.33 -13.59 -8.71
N ASN A 359 42.43 -12.69 -9.12
CA ASN A 359 41.21 -12.28 -8.39
C ASN A 359 41.47 -11.55 -7.05
N GLY A 360 42.53 -10.75 -7.01
CA GLY A 360 42.91 -9.95 -5.83
C GLY A 360 42.00 -8.74 -5.66
N ILE A 361 41.27 -8.69 -4.54
CA ILE A 361 40.41 -7.56 -4.18
C ILE A 361 40.95 -6.90 -2.92
N LEU A 362 41.12 -5.57 -2.97
CA LEU A 362 41.56 -4.77 -1.83
C LEU A 362 40.39 -3.95 -1.26
N ASN A 363 40.07 -4.19 0.00
CA ASN A 363 39.10 -3.42 0.77
C ASN A 363 39.77 -2.24 1.48
N ILE A 364 39.13 -1.08 1.34
CA ILE A 364 39.43 0.17 2.02
C ILE A 364 38.31 0.38 3.05
N ALA A 365 38.56 -0.07 4.27
CA ALA A 365 37.60 0.01 5.36
C ALA A 365 37.41 1.45 5.87
N THR A 366 36.35 1.67 6.66
CA THR A 366 35.88 2.94 7.26
C THR A 366 36.95 3.89 7.82
N ASN A 367 38.06 3.32 8.31
CA ASN A 367 39.14 4.04 8.99
C ASN A 367 40.38 4.25 8.11
N ASN A 368 40.36 3.87 6.84
CA ASN A 368 41.53 3.93 5.98
C ASN A 368 41.37 4.91 4.83
N ILE A 369 42.50 5.52 4.48
CA ILE A 369 42.65 6.33 3.27
C ILE A 369 43.74 5.65 2.43
N LEU A 370 43.40 5.28 1.19
CA LEU A 370 44.36 4.77 0.23
C LEU A 370 44.67 5.86 -0.80
N ILE A 371 45.92 6.28 -0.88
CA ILE A 371 46.45 7.13 -1.94
C ILE A 371 46.99 6.22 -3.03
N ALA A 372 46.30 6.19 -4.17
CA ALA A 372 46.62 5.37 -5.33
C ALA A 372 46.99 6.27 -6.53
N THR A 373 47.92 7.20 -6.31
CA THR A 373 48.39 8.17 -7.32
C THR A 373 49.59 7.71 -8.13
N ASN A 374 50.24 6.62 -7.70
CA ASN A 374 51.43 6.07 -8.33
C ASN A 374 51.06 5.00 -9.37
N GLN A 375 51.48 3.73 -9.18
CA GLN A 375 51.24 2.66 -10.14
C GLN A 375 50.18 1.65 -9.64
N ILE A 376 49.19 1.34 -10.48
CA ILE A 376 48.25 0.21 -10.28
C ILE A 376 48.52 -0.84 -11.36
N VAL A 377 48.71 -2.09 -10.96
CA VAL A 377 48.93 -3.24 -11.85
C VAL A 377 47.84 -4.26 -11.59
N ILE A 378 47.12 -4.63 -12.65
CA ILE A 378 46.11 -5.68 -12.62
C ILE A 378 46.61 -6.87 -13.40
N ASP A 379 46.64 -8.03 -12.76
CA ASP A 379 47.07 -9.31 -13.34
C ASP A 379 46.05 -10.41 -12.95
N GLY A 380 44.83 -10.25 -13.43
CA GLY A 380 43.72 -11.17 -13.15
C GLY A 380 42.46 -10.80 -13.92
N ASP A 381 41.36 -11.46 -13.60
CA ASP A 381 40.05 -11.17 -14.19
C ASP A 381 39.57 -9.76 -13.75
N PRO A 382 39.35 -8.80 -14.68
CA PRO A 382 38.88 -7.45 -14.38
C PRO A 382 37.59 -7.38 -13.57
N THR A 383 36.73 -8.40 -13.69
CA THR A 383 35.48 -8.49 -12.94
C THR A 383 35.67 -8.95 -11.49
N ARG A 384 36.90 -9.36 -11.14
CA ARG A 384 37.27 -9.96 -9.84
C ARG A 384 38.59 -9.42 -9.27
N CYS A 385 39.18 -8.43 -9.91
CA CYS A 385 40.31 -7.65 -9.41
C CYS A 385 39.86 -6.20 -9.29
N GLY A 386 40.08 -5.59 -8.12
CA GLY A 386 39.61 -4.23 -7.92
C GLY A 386 39.67 -3.72 -6.49
N PHE A 387 39.12 -2.53 -6.31
CA PHE A 387 39.00 -1.87 -5.02
C PHE A 387 37.56 -1.92 -4.54
N VAL A 388 37.40 -2.19 -3.26
CA VAL A 388 36.12 -2.10 -2.54
C VAL A 388 36.28 -1.03 -1.46
N LEU A 389 35.36 -0.08 -1.40
CA LEU A 389 35.30 0.90 -0.33
C LEU A 389 34.10 0.56 0.55
N GLU A 390 34.38 0.11 1.78
CA GLU A 390 33.38 -0.10 2.84
C GLU A 390 33.51 1.05 3.84
N GLY A 391 33.14 2.26 3.43
CA GLY A 391 33.22 3.50 4.23
C GLY A 391 34.59 4.21 4.25
N GLY A 392 35.62 3.63 3.61
CA GLY A 392 36.95 4.24 3.49
C GLY A 392 37.06 5.27 2.35
N GLU A 393 38.26 5.84 2.18
CA GLU A 393 38.54 6.85 1.14
C GLU A 393 39.60 6.36 0.14
N LEU A 394 39.31 6.47 -1.17
CA LEU A 394 40.24 6.22 -2.25
C LEU A 394 40.61 7.55 -2.94
N ARG A 395 41.88 7.97 -2.79
CA ARG A 395 42.44 9.15 -3.46
C ARG A 395 43.21 8.74 -4.70
N VAL A 396 42.85 9.30 -5.84
CA VAL A 396 43.44 9.02 -7.15
C VAL A 396 43.82 10.32 -7.86
N PRO A 397 44.65 10.29 -8.92
CA PRO A 397 44.97 11.48 -9.69
C PRO A 397 43.73 12.11 -10.34
N ALA A 398 43.80 13.39 -10.68
CA ALA A 398 42.80 14.03 -11.54
C ALA A 398 42.71 13.30 -12.89
N ASN A 399 41.51 13.26 -13.48
CA ASN A 399 41.26 12.54 -14.74
C ASN A 399 41.53 11.02 -14.63
N PHE A 400 41.14 10.42 -13.51
CA PHE A 400 41.37 8.99 -13.24
C PHE A 400 40.56 8.10 -14.19
N LYS A 401 41.15 6.97 -14.57
CA LYS A 401 40.53 5.99 -15.45
C LYS A 401 40.50 4.61 -14.80
N ILE A 402 39.30 4.06 -14.64
CA ILE A 402 39.07 2.67 -14.24
C ILE A 402 39.15 1.83 -15.51
N LYS A 403 40.18 0.97 -15.63
CA LYS A 403 40.42 0.16 -16.83
C LYS A 403 41.01 -1.18 -16.44
N ASP A 404 40.40 -2.27 -16.90
CA ASP A 404 40.82 -3.65 -16.61
C ASP A 404 40.68 -4.04 -15.11
N PHE A 405 39.89 -3.30 -14.32
CA PHE A 405 39.52 -3.62 -12.93
C PHE A 405 38.20 -2.95 -12.53
N PHE A 406 37.69 -3.28 -11.34
CA PHE A 406 36.53 -2.60 -10.77
C PHE A 406 36.85 -1.69 -9.58
N VAL A 407 36.02 -0.66 -9.39
CA VAL A 407 35.91 0.09 -8.13
C VAL A 407 34.49 -0.06 -7.63
N GLY A 408 34.31 -0.54 -6.40
CA GLY A 408 33.00 -0.69 -5.78
C GLY A 408 32.85 0.15 -4.52
N ILE A 409 31.75 0.89 -4.44
CA ILE A 409 31.40 1.77 -3.33
C ILE A 409 30.21 1.15 -2.60
N SER A 410 30.47 0.58 -1.42
CA SER A 410 29.43 0.00 -0.57
C SER A 410 29.27 0.87 0.70
N ASN A 411 28.13 1.53 0.85
CA ASN A 411 27.84 2.34 2.06
C ASN A 411 26.91 1.53 2.97
N ILE A 412 27.49 0.86 3.98
CA ILE A 412 26.75 0.02 4.93
C ILE A 412 26.66 0.69 6.32
N GLU A 413 27.60 1.58 6.69
CA GLU A 413 27.60 2.27 7.99
C GLU A 413 28.12 3.72 7.95
N LYS A 414 29.12 4.00 7.12
CA LYS A 414 29.66 5.35 6.84
C LYS A 414 29.72 5.55 5.32
N PRO A 415 29.47 6.75 4.78
CA PRO A 415 29.70 7.02 3.37
C PRO A 415 31.18 6.87 3.03
N ALA A 416 31.48 5.97 2.09
CA ALA A 416 32.76 5.89 1.41
C ALA A 416 33.00 7.15 0.56
N SER A 417 34.27 7.47 0.33
CA SER A 417 34.68 8.65 -0.43
C SER A 417 35.57 8.25 -1.61
N PHE A 418 35.10 8.61 -2.81
CA PHE A 418 35.82 8.43 -4.08
C PHE A 418 35.33 9.50 -5.06
N ASP A 419 36.06 10.60 -5.18
CA ASP A 419 35.73 11.70 -6.08
C ASP A 419 37.05 12.30 -6.58
N PRO A 420 37.50 11.95 -7.80
CA PRO A 420 38.72 12.52 -8.36
C PRO A 420 38.58 14.04 -8.58
N ASP A 421 39.67 14.80 -8.40
CA ASP A 421 39.72 16.26 -8.62
C ASP A 421 39.47 16.71 -10.09
N GLY A 422 39.15 15.77 -10.99
CA GLY A 422 38.79 16.01 -12.39
C GLY A 422 37.83 14.93 -12.90
N SER A 423 37.69 14.78 -14.21
CA SER A 423 36.72 13.82 -14.77
C SER A 423 37.05 12.37 -14.37
N LEU A 424 36.04 11.54 -14.12
CA LEU A 424 36.22 10.10 -13.95
C LEU A 424 35.89 9.40 -15.27
N THR A 425 36.77 8.50 -15.73
CA THR A 425 36.49 7.65 -16.90
C THR A 425 36.37 6.19 -16.50
N VAL A 426 35.23 5.56 -16.80
CA VAL A 426 35.07 4.10 -16.79
C VAL A 426 35.43 3.59 -18.19
N GLY A 427 36.65 3.08 -18.33
CA GLY A 427 37.24 2.63 -19.59
C GLY A 427 36.90 1.19 -19.94
N SER A 428 37.57 0.66 -20.96
CA SER A 428 37.43 -0.74 -21.41
C SER A 428 37.64 -1.74 -20.25
N GLU A 429 36.71 -2.69 -20.11
CA GLU A 429 36.71 -3.71 -19.04
C GLU A 429 36.70 -3.13 -17.61
N GLY A 430 36.52 -1.82 -17.47
CA GLY A 430 36.35 -1.13 -16.21
C GLY A 430 34.91 -1.23 -15.73
N THR A 431 34.73 -1.51 -14.43
CA THR A 431 33.40 -1.49 -13.81
C THR A 431 33.38 -0.59 -12.58
N LEU A 432 32.37 0.27 -12.49
CA LEU A 432 32.08 1.09 -11.31
C LEU A 432 30.80 0.57 -10.65
N TYR A 433 30.90 0.09 -9.41
CA TYR A 433 29.74 -0.29 -8.59
C TYR A 433 29.39 0.84 -7.63
N ILE A 434 28.15 1.31 -7.67
CA ILE A 434 27.59 2.30 -6.75
C ILE A 434 26.33 1.72 -6.14
N ASP A 435 26.42 1.25 -4.91
CA ASP A 435 25.30 0.54 -4.25
C ASP A 435 24.35 1.48 -3.51
N ARG A 436 24.81 2.70 -3.26
CA ARG A 436 24.17 3.73 -2.44
C ARG A 436 24.46 5.10 -3.04
N GLN A 437 23.80 6.13 -2.51
CA GLN A 437 24.00 7.50 -2.96
C GLN A 437 25.49 7.89 -2.99
N HIS A 438 25.93 8.40 -4.14
CA HIS A 438 27.28 8.93 -4.35
C HIS A 438 27.23 10.18 -5.23
N THR A 439 28.23 11.05 -5.10
CA THR A 439 28.33 12.30 -5.87
C THR A 439 29.71 12.42 -6.50
N PHE A 440 29.76 12.73 -7.80
CA PHE A 440 30.95 13.19 -8.49
C PHE A 440 30.84 14.68 -8.78
N ASN A 441 31.90 15.43 -8.46
CA ASN A 441 31.90 16.88 -8.67
C ASN A 441 32.26 17.32 -10.09
N ASN A 442 32.80 16.40 -10.89
CA ASN A 442 33.25 16.63 -12.27
C ASN A 442 32.53 15.68 -13.24
N ASP A 443 32.91 15.74 -14.52
CA ASP A 443 32.32 14.89 -15.56
C ASP A 443 32.58 13.39 -15.30
N LEU A 444 31.59 12.57 -15.67
CA LEU A 444 31.71 11.12 -15.70
C LEU A 444 31.60 10.63 -17.14
N ILE A 445 32.60 9.87 -17.59
CA ILE A 445 32.68 9.32 -18.94
C ILE A 445 32.65 7.80 -18.86
N ILE A 446 31.72 7.17 -19.57
CA ILE A 446 31.66 5.72 -19.75
C ILE A 446 32.04 5.42 -21.20
N GLU A 447 33.25 4.91 -21.40
CA GLU A 447 33.74 4.53 -22.73
C GLU A 447 33.16 3.18 -23.18
N SER A 448 33.47 2.77 -24.41
CA SER A 448 33.13 1.45 -24.93
C SER A 448 33.63 0.33 -24.02
N ASN A 449 32.75 -0.62 -23.68
CA ASN A 449 32.96 -1.71 -22.72
C ASN A 449 33.20 -1.26 -21.26
N GLY A 450 32.97 0.01 -20.93
CA GLY A 450 32.86 0.47 -19.55
C GLY A 450 31.46 0.22 -18.99
N LEU A 451 31.37 -0.16 -17.71
CA LEU A 451 30.11 -0.47 -17.05
C LEU A 451 29.95 0.31 -15.74
N LEU A 452 28.86 1.05 -15.60
CA LEU A 452 28.35 1.54 -14.31
C LEU A 452 27.15 0.70 -13.89
N THR A 453 27.16 0.21 -12.66
CA THR A 453 26.11 -0.67 -12.12
C THR A 453 26.05 -0.53 -10.60
N HIS A 454 25.13 -1.27 -9.96
CA HIS A 454 25.24 -1.64 -8.55
C HIS A 454 25.45 -3.16 -8.40
N THR A 455 25.80 -3.60 -7.20
CA THR A 455 25.90 -5.00 -6.81
C THR A 455 24.52 -5.62 -6.81
N SER A 456 24.41 -6.87 -7.26
CA SER A 456 23.11 -7.55 -7.35
C SER A 456 22.45 -7.65 -5.98
N ASN A 457 21.15 -7.37 -5.91
CA ASN A 457 20.36 -7.66 -4.72
C ASN A 457 20.11 -9.16 -4.65
N LEU A 458 20.39 -9.77 -3.50
CA LEU A 458 20.40 -11.22 -3.35
C LEU A 458 19.29 -11.70 -2.44
N TRP A 459 18.94 -12.96 -2.64
CA TRP A 459 17.96 -13.65 -1.80
C TRP A 459 18.49 -13.79 -0.37
N GLY A 460 17.77 -13.24 0.61
CA GLY A 460 18.16 -13.25 2.02
C GLY A 460 18.04 -14.61 2.73
N GLY A 461 17.81 -15.71 1.99
CA GLY A 461 17.66 -17.07 2.52
C GLY A 461 16.30 -17.35 3.18
N VAL A 462 15.44 -16.34 3.31
CA VAL A 462 14.09 -16.47 3.86
C VAL A 462 13.09 -16.00 2.81
N ARG A 463 12.06 -16.82 2.53
CA ARG A 463 10.98 -16.45 1.60
C ARG A 463 10.06 -15.45 2.31
N TYR A 464 10.36 -14.17 2.21
CA TYR A 464 9.45 -13.12 2.67
C TYR A 464 8.48 -12.78 1.54
N PHE A 465 7.20 -13.02 1.78
CA PHE A 465 6.15 -12.93 0.76
C PHE A 465 5.59 -11.51 0.59
N PHE A 466 5.97 -10.59 1.48
CA PHE A 466 5.74 -9.15 1.39
C PHE A 466 6.92 -8.44 2.04
N LYS A 467 7.76 -7.77 1.25
CA LYS A 467 8.80 -6.86 1.75
C LYS A 467 8.36 -5.43 1.44
N GLU A 468 7.67 -4.79 2.37
CA GLU A 468 7.88 -3.35 2.59
C GLU A 468 9.13 -3.24 3.45
N GLU A 469 10.32 -3.44 2.88
CA GLU A 469 11.52 -3.16 3.65
C GLU A 469 11.84 -1.66 3.60
N PRO A 470 12.49 -1.12 4.64
CA PRO A 470 13.13 0.18 4.53
C PRO A 470 14.07 0.18 3.32
N GLU A 471 13.97 1.24 2.52
CA GLU A 471 14.72 1.41 1.26
C GLU A 471 16.23 1.18 1.41
N GLU A 472 16.74 1.34 2.64
CA GLU A 472 18.13 1.16 3.02
C GLU A 472 18.61 -0.30 3.09
N SER A 473 17.81 -1.30 2.74
CA SER A 473 18.27 -2.71 2.74
C SER A 473 18.73 -3.22 1.36
N PHE A 474 18.49 -2.46 0.29
CA PHE A 474 18.81 -2.88 -1.09
C PHE A 474 19.82 -1.96 -1.77
N ASN A 475 20.64 -2.54 -2.63
CA ASN A 475 21.53 -1.82 -3.54
C ASN A 475 20.70 -1.15 -4.64
N LYS A 476 20.88 0.15 -4.81
CA LYS A 476 20.27 0.96 -5.88
C LYS A 476 21.35 1.89 -6.44
N LEU A 477 21.44 2.04 -7.76
CA LEU A 477 22.32 3.04 -8.35
C LEU A 477 21.68 4.41 -8.13
N ASN A 478 22.22 5.20 -7.20
CA ASN A 478 21.80 6.56 -6.92
C ASN A 478 23.02 7.48 -7.06
N LEU A 479 23.06 8.28 -8.12
CA LEU A 479 24.25 9.02 -8.52
C LEU A 479 23.91 10.46 -8.88
N THR A 480 24.64 11.40 -8.28
CA THR A 480 24.67 12.80 -8.68
C THR A 480 25.98 13.10 -9.41
N VAL A 481 25.91 13.74 -10.57
CA VAL A 481 27.05 14.24 -11.35
C VAL A 481 26.91 15.76 -11.51
N ASN A 482 27.79 16.52 -10.86
CA ASN A 482 27.79 17.99 -10.92
C ASN A 482 28.44 18.55 -12.21
N GLY A 483 28.84 17.67 -13.14
CA GLY A 483 29.27 17.99 -14.50
C GLY A 483 28.44 17.27 -15.56
N ASP A 484 29.08 16.92 -16.67
CA ASP A 484 28.48 16.15 -17.77
C ASP A 484 28.59 14.64 -17.53
N LEU A 485 27.59 13.88 -18.00
CA LEU A 485 27.63 12.42 -18.09
C LEU A 485 27.66 12.00 -19.56
N ILE A 486 28.76 11.40 -20.01
CA ILE A 486 28.94 10.96 -21.39
C ILE A 486 29.02 9.44 -21.42
N ILE A 487 28.09 8.80 -22.13
CA ILE A 487 28.07 7.36 -22.37
C ILE A 487 28.36 7.14 -23.86
N GLN A 488 29.52 6.58 -24.18
CA GLN A 488 29.93 6.30 -25.57
C GLN A 488 29.30 5.01 -26.10
N GLU A 489 29.36 4.81 -27.42
CA GLU A 489 28.92 3.57 -28.06
C GLU A 489 29.61 2.34 -27.44
N GLY A 490 28.81 1.36 -27.00
CA GLY A 490 29.27 0.17 -26.30
C GLY A 490 29.54 0.35 -24.80
N GLY A 491 29.47 1.58 -24.26
CA GLY A 491 29.44 1.85 -22.82
C GLY A 491 28.03 1.66 -22.26
N ALA A 492 27.91 1.34 -20.96
CA ALA A 492 26.60 1.10 -20.36
C ALA A 492 26.48 1.55 -18.90
N ILE A 493 25.28 2.03 -18.56
CA ILE A 493 24.72 1.98 -17.21
C ILE A 493 23.72 0.83 -17.20
N ASP A 494 24.05 -0.29 -16.57
CA ASP A 494 23.23 -1.50 -16.65
C ASP A 494 23.00 -2.13 -15.28
N VAL A 495 21.76 -2.07 -14.83
CA VAL A 495 21.27 -2.70 -13.59
C VAL A 495 20.25 -3.81 -13.89
N SER A 496 20.31 -4.40 -15.09
CA SER A 496 19.38 -5.42 -15.51
C SER A 496 19.50 -6.68 -14.64
N GLY A 497 18.35 -7.22 -14.19
CA GLY A 497 18.30 -8.39 -13.32
C GLY A 497 18.84 -8.16 -11.90
N LYS A 498 18.94 -6.90 -11.45
CA LYS A 498 19.42 -6.53 -10.10
C LYS A 498 18.34 -5.95 -9.20
N GLY A 499 17.07 -6.11 -9.57
CA GLY A 499 15.88 -5.74 -8.80
C GLY A 499 15.66 -6.63 -7.60
N PHE A 500 14.40 -6.80 -7.20
CA PHE A 500 14.08 -7.82 -6.20
C PHE A 500 14.53 -9.21 -6.68
N PRO A 501 15.14 -10.02 -5.80
CA PRO A 501 15.50 -11.40 -6.13
C PRO A 501 14.29 -12.22 -6.58
N GLY A 502 14.55 -13.33 -7.27
CA GLY A 502 13.51 -14.30 -7.57
C GLY A 502 12.74 -14.73 -6.32
N TYR A 503 11.43 -14.89 -6.45
CA TYR A 503 10.48 -15.11 -5.35
C TYR A 503 10.28 -13.93 -4.38
N GLU A 504 10.81 -12.74 -4.65
CA GLU A 504 10.61 -11.53 -3.83
C GLU A 504 9.99 -10.37 -4.62
N GLY A 505 9.44 -9.40 -3.89
CA GLY A 505 8.94 -8.12 -4.42
C GLY A 505 7.41 -7.95 -4.33
N PRO A 506 6.90 -6.70 -4.26
CA PRO A 506 5.46 -6.41 -4.10
C PRO A 506 4.60 -6.88 -5.28
N GLY A 507 5.17 -6.90 -6.48
CA GLY A 507 4.51 -7.32 -7.72
C GLY A 507 4.59 -8.82 -7.98
N ARG A 508 4.85 -9.64 -6.96
CA ARG A 508 4.80 -11.10 -7.01
C ARG A 508 3.57 -11.62 -6.27
N LEU A 509 2.87 -12.61 -6.83
CA LEU A 509 1.86 -13.37 -6.08
C LEU A 509 2.49 -14.44 -5.17
N PRO A 510 2.17 -14.49 -3.87
CA PRO A 510 2.74 -15.46 -2.93
C PRO A 510 2.44 -16.93 -3.24
N ASP A 511 1.19 -17.24 -3.62
CA ASP A 511 0.67 -18.61 -3.69
C ASP A 511 0.62 -19.20 -5.11
N PHE A 512 0.91 -18.40 -6.14
CA PHE A 512 0.76 -18.81 -7.53
C PHE A 512 2.08 -18.68 -8.29
N ASN A 513 2.59 -19.84 -8.72
CA ASN A 513 3.80 -19.93 -9.53
C ASN A 513 3.53 -19.78 -11.04
N ALA A 514 2.31 -19.44 -11.44
CA ALA A 514 1.86 -19.45 -12.83
C ALA A 514 1.63 -18.06 -13.45
N VAL A 515 2.36 -17.05 -12.97
CA VAL A 515 2.26 -15.65 -13.41
C VAL A 515 3.65 -15.00 -13.53
N GLY A 516 3.77 -13.99 -14.39
CA GLY A 516 4.92 -13.09 -14.42
C GLY A 516 4.79 -12.00 -13.37
N ALA A 517 5.91 -11.40 -12.96
CA ALA A 517 5.89 -10.32 -11.98
C ALA A 517 5.41 -8.99 -12.59
N SER A 518 4.89 -8.10 -11.72
CA SER A 518 4.39 -6.75 -12.07
C SER A 518 5.27 -5.65 -11.47
N HIS A 519 5.26 -4.45 -12.06
CA HIS A 519 5.83 -3.23 -11.45
C HIS A 519 5.16 -1.96 -11.97
N GLY A 520 5.52 -1.52 -13.18
CA GLY A 520 4.79 -0.46 -13.90
C GLY A 520 3.64 -1.04 -14.74
N GLY A 521 3.88 -2.20 -15.36
CA GLY A 521 2.89 -3.00 -16.08
C GLY A 521 2.57 -4.29 -15.35
N ARG A 522 1.37 -4.82 -15.56
CA ARG A 522 0.97 -6.14 -15.05
C ARG A 522 1.75 -7.25 -15.77
N GLY A 523 2.24 -8.24 -15.03
CA GLY A 523 2.80 -9.46 -15.61
C GLY A 523 1.80 -10.24 -16.50
N GLY A 524 2.26 -11.30 -17.16
CA GLY A 524 1.39 -12.22 -17.89
C GLY A 524 0.80 -13.29 -16.97
N GLY A 525 -0.47 -13.67 -17.17
CA GLY A 525 -1.16 -14.72 -16.40
C GLY A 525 -2.28 -15.39 -17.21
N ALA A 526 -2.54 -16.69 -16.98
CA ALA A 526 -3.53 -17.44 -17.76
C ALA A 526 -4.92 -17.42 -17.15
N SER A 527 -5.05 -17.96 -15.94
CA SER A 527 -6.31 -18.09 -15.20
C SER A 527 -6.27 -17.34 -13.86
N VAL A 528 -5.17 -16.65 -13.59
CA VAL A 528 -4.93 -15.89 -12.37
C VAL A 528 -4.41 -14.52 -12.77
N THR A 529 -5.07 -13.47 -12.31
CA THR A 529 -4.59 -12.10 -12.45
C THR A 529 -3.30 -11.98 -11.63
N PRO A 530 -2.14 -11.58 -12.22
CA PRO A 530 -0.85 -11.39 -11.51
C PRO A 530 -0.94 -10.40 -10.34
N ALA A 531 0.11 -10.06 -9.59
CA ALA A 531 0.00 -9.06 -8.51
C ALA A 531 -0.10 -7.61 -9.04
N GLU A 532 -0.56 -6.67 -8.21
CA GLU A 532 -0.73 -5.25 -8.59
C GLU A 532 0.57 -4.53 -8.96
N CYS A 533 0.44 -3.50 -9.81
CA CYS A 533 1.53 -2.57 -10.10
C CYS A 533 1.81 -1.66 -8.89
N TYR A 534 3.00 -1.08 -8.78
CA TYR A 534 3.39 -0.25 -7.64
C TYR A 534 4.47 0.79 -7.99
N GLY A 535 4.65 1.78 -7.12
CA GLY A 535 5.67 2.83 -7.23
C GLY A 535 5.16 4.10 -7.90
N SER A 536 6.02 5.13 -7.90
CA SER A 536 5.66 6.45 -8.41
C SER A 536 5.70 6.52 -9.94
N ILE A 537 4.81 7.29 -10.57
CA ILE A 537 4.86 7.63 -12.01
C ILE A 537 5.88 8.73 -12.26
N THR A 538 5.85 9.81 -11.47
CA THR A 538 6.62 11.04 -11.76
C THR A 538 8.00 11.08 -11.10
N ASP A 539 8.23 10.32 -10.02
CA ASP A 539 9.52 10.19 -9.32
C ASP A 539 9.75 8.72 -8.87
N PRO A 540 9.84 7.76 -9.81
CA PRO A 540 10.03 6.36 -9.48
C PRO A 540 11.39 6.12 -8.79
N PHE A 541 11.40 5.27 -7.76
CA PHE A 541 12.63 4.83 -7.08
C PHE A 541 12.57 3.38 -6.57
N THR A 542 11.59 2.59 -7.06
CA THR A 542 11.34 1.23 -6.59
C THR A 542 11.93 0.17 -7.53
N LEU A 543 12.44 -0.93 -6.95
CA LEU A 543 12.99 -2.06 -7.71
C LEU A 543 11.87 -2.80 -8.45
N GLY A 544 12.20 -3.40 -9.60
CA GLY A 544 11.31 -4.33 -10.29
C GLY A 544 11.19 -5.65 -9.52
N SER A 545 9.99 -6.22 -9.46
CA SER A 545 9.72 -7.47 -8.73
C SER A 545 10.33 -8.70 -9.40
N GLY A 546 10.78 -9.65 -8.59
CA GLY A 546 11.29 -10.92 -9.06
C GLY A 546 10.16 -11.86 -9.51
N GLY A 547 10.43 -12.63 -10.55
CA GLY A 547 9.59 -13.72 -11.02
C GLY A 547 9.70 -14.98 -10.15
N VAL A 548 9.38 -16.13 -10.73
CA VAL A 548 9.35 -17.42 -10.02
C VAL A 548 10.56 -18.28 -10.42
N GLY A 549 11.59 -18.28 -9.58
CA GLY A 549 12.85 -19.02 -9.81
C GLY A 549 14.05 -18.27 -9.23
N ASN A 550 15.09 -18.97 -8.78
CA ASN A 550 16.24 -18.33 -8.12
C ASN A 550 16.95 -17.29 -9.01
N ASP A 551 16.91 -17.46 -10.33
CA ASP A 551 17.57 -16.56 -11.31
C ASP A 551 16.58 -15.65 -12.06
N MET A 552 15.44 -15.33 -11.43
CA MET A 552 14.34 -14.56 -12.04
C MET A 552 14.22 -13.16 -11.45
N ALA A 553 15.34 -12.52 -11.09
CA ALA A 553 15.31 -11.18 -10.50
C ALA A 553 14.68 -10.14 -11.43
N GLY A 554 14.00 -9.16 -10.83
CA GLY A 554 13.48 -8.00 -11.55
C GLY A 554 14.59 -7.04 -12.00
N GLY A 555 14.23 -5.96 -12.69
CA GLY A 555 15.18 -4.89 -13.02
C GLY A 555 15.56 -4.03 -11.80
N GLY A 556 16.81 -3.56 -11.77
CA GLY A 556 17.33 -2.68 -10.70
C GLY A 556 16.75 -1.25 -10.74
N VAL A 557 17.36 -0.36 -9.95
CA VAL A 557 17.01 1.08 -9.94
C VAL A 557 18.21 1.89 -10.42
N ILE A 558 17.95 2.81 -11.35
CA ILE A 558 18.85 3.86 -11.78
C ILE A 558 18.22 5.21 -11.38
N LYS A 559 18.84 5.96 -10.47
CA LYS A 559 18.53 7.36 -10.19
C LYS A 559 19.75 8.21 -10.53
N LEU A 560 19.61 9.09 -11.52
CA LEU A 560 20.68 9.97 -11.99
C LEU A 560 20.24 11.43 -11.85
N GLU A 561 21.09 12.23 -11.23
CA GLU A 561 20.95 13.69 -11.17
C GLU A 561 22.19 14.30 -11.83
N VAL A 562 22.06 14.78 -13.06
CA VAL A 562 23.18 15.30 -13.87
C VAL A 562 22.95 16.79 -14.10
N THR A 563 23.76 17.64 -13.46
CA THR A 563 23.55 19.10 -13.57
C THR A 563 23.87 19.65 -14.97
N GLY A 564 24.83 19.03 -15.67
CA GLY A 564 25.17 19.35 -17.05
C GLY A 564 24.35 18.54 -18.05
N LYS A 565 24.98 18.12 -19.16
CA LYS A 565 24.33 17.27 -20.16
C LYS A 565 24.56 15.78 -19.91
N LEU A 566 23.54 14.97 -20.25
CA LEU A 566 23.66 13.54 -20.47
C LEU A 566 23.72 13.28 -21.97
N GLN A 567 24.91 12.92 -22.47
CA GLN A 567 25.09 12.43 -23.84
C GLN A 567 25.09 10.89 -23.82
N ASN A 568 23.96 10.28 -24.18
CA ASN A 568 23.80 8.82 -24.19
C ASN A 568 23.88 8.26 -25.63
N ASN A 569 25.07 7.82 -26.05
CA ASN A 569 25.29 7.01 -27.25
C ASN A 569 25.49 5.51 -26.92
N GLY A 570 25.51 5.16 -25.64
CA GLY A 570 25.62 3.80 -25.12
C GLY A 570 24.26 3.25 -24.71
N ALA A 571 24.17 2.55 -23.57
CA ALA A 571 22.89 2.05 -23.08
C ALA A 571 22.64 2.37 -21.60
N ILE A 572 21.39 2.69 -21.25
CA ILE A 572 20.91 2.81 -19.87
C ILE A 572 19.79 1.78 -19.67
N LYS A 573 20.02 0.79 -18.82
CA LYS A 573 19.13 -0.39 -18.71
C LYS A 573 18.81 -0.77 -17.27
N ALA A 574 17.53 -0.87 -16.97
CA ALA A 574 16.96 -1.45 -15.75
C ALA A 574 15.98 -2.59 -16.11
N ASN A 575 16.38 -3.48 -17.02
CA ASN A 575 15.50 -4.53 -17.54
C ASN A 575 15.43 -5.73 -16.58
N ALA A 576 14.37 -6.52 -16.63
CA ALA A 576 14.39 -7.86 -16.05
C ALA A 576 15.13 -8.86 -16.96
N GLY A 577 15.61 -9.96 -16.37
CA GLY A 577 16.28 -11.02 -17.12
C GLY A 577 15.33 -11.91 -17.93
N ASP A 578 15.70 -12.25 -19.17
CA ASP A 578 14.98 -13.20 -20.02
C ASP A 578 15.21 -14.65 -19.60
N ARG A 579 14.14 -15.49 -19.57
CA ARG A 579 14.20 -16.89 -19.11
C ARG A 579 13.14 -17.82 -19.70
N GLY A 580 13.10 -19.08 -19.25
CA GLY A 580 12.15 -20.09 -19.71
C GLY A 580 10.67 -19.72 -19.50
N SER A 581 10.28 -19.27 -18.31
CA SER A 581 8.91 -18.87 -17.93
C SER A 581 8.93 -18.01 -16.66
N TYR A 582 7.82 -17.34 -16.32
CA TYR A 582 7.59 -16.65 -15.03
C TYR A 582 8.66 -15.61 -14.67
N THR A 583 8.98 -14.74 -15.62
CA THR A 583 10.10 -13.80 -15.51
C THR A 583 9.79 -12.60 -14.60
N GLY A 584 10.85 -11.92 -14.16
CA GLY A 584 10.77 -10.68 -13.38
C GLY A 584 10.23 -9.50 -14.18
N ALA A 585 9.80 -8.46 -13.45
CA ALA A 585 9.34 -7.19 -14.02
C ALA A 585 10.50 -6.22 -14.27
N GLY A 586 10.32 -5.31 -15.21
CA GLY A 586 11.26 -4.20 -15.42
C GLY A 586 11.42 -3.37 -14.15
N GLY A 587 12.56 -2.70 -14.02
CA GLY A 587 12.92 -1.89 -12.86
C GLY A 587 12.56 -0.41 -13.02
N THR A 588 13.41 0.45 -12.48
CA THR A 588 13.22 1.91 -12.53
C THR A 588 14.39 2.59 -13.22
N VAL A 589 14.08 3.58 -14.08
CA VAL A 589 15.03 4.61 -14.52
C VAL A 589 14.45 5.98 -14.18
N ASN A 590 15.15 6.76 -13.38
CA ASN A 590 14.76 8.12 -12.97
C ASN A 590 15.95 9.05 -13.24
N ILE A 591 15.77 9.98 -14.17
CA ILE A 591 16.84 10.88 -14.62
C ILE A 591 16.36 12.32 -14.49
N THR A 592 17.07 13.13 -13.72
CA THR A 592 16.98 14.60 -13.76
C THR A 592 18.25 15.13 -14.38
N VAL A 593 18.15 15.86 -15.48
CA VAL A 593 19.32 16.30 -16.26
C VAL A 593 19.15 17.70 -16.85
N GLY A 594 20.23 18.48 -16.97
CA GLY A 594 20.24 19.75 -17.71
C GLY A 594 19.71 19.58 -19.13
N LYS A 595 20.45 18.81 -19.94
CA LYS A 595 20.12 18.47 -21.33
C LYS A 595 20.31 16.97 -21.62
N LEU A 596 19.41 16.34 -22.36
CA LEU A 596 19.54 14.97 -22.85
C LEU A 596 19.81 14.96 -24.37
N GLU A 597 20.86 14.28 -24.81
CA GLU A 597 21.21 14.11 -26.24
C GLU A 597 21.76 12.70 -26.53
N GLY A 598 21.75 12.30 -27.80
CA GLY A 598 22.26 10.99 -28.25
C GLY A 598 21.18 10.03 -28.75
N ASP A 599 21.59 8.81 -29.11
CA ASP A 599 20.77 7.79 -29.77
C ASP A 599 20.72 6.42 -29.04
N GLY A 600 21.44 6.30 -27.93
CA GLY A 600 21.47 5.11 -27.10
C GLY A 600 20.09 4.77 -26.51
N PRO A 601 19.76 3.49 -26.22
CA PRO A 601 18.48 3.16 -25.59
C PRO A 601 18.46 3.50 -24.09
N ILE A 602 17.29 3.93 -23.59
CA ILE A 602 16.94 3.96 -22.15
C ILE A 602 15.78 2.98 -21.94
N SER A 603 15.96 1.95 -21.10
CA SER A 603 14.97 0.88 -20.99
C SER A 603 14.75 0.34 -19.58
N ALA A 604 13.48 0.03 -19.26
CA ALA A 604 13.02 -0.68 -18.07
C ALA A 604 12.01 -1.76 -18.49
N VAL A 605 12.45 -2.70 -19.31
CA VAL A 605 11.62 -3.72 -19.97
C VAL A 605 11.44 -4.95 -19.08
N GLY A 606 10.23 -5.52 -19.09
CA GLY A 606 9.94 -6.78 -18.41
C GLY A 606 10.65 -7.99 -19.06
N GLY A 607 10.95 -9.02 -18.26
CA GLY A 607 11.68 -10.18 -18.78
C GLY A 607 10.85 -10.95 -19.83
N SER A 608 11.47 -11.29 -20.95
CA SER A 608 10.87 -12.11 -22.00
C SER A 608 11.06 -13.59 -21.72
N CYS A 609 10.16 -14.43 -22.23
CA CYS A 609 10.24 -15.86 -22.02
C CYS A 609 9.99 -16.72 -23.26
N THR A 610 10.57 -17.92 -23.30
CA THR A 610 10.28 -18.90 -24.37
C THR A 610 8.99 -19.68 -24.09
N GLY A 611 8.66 -19.89 -22.83
CA GLY A 611 7.51 -20.63 -22.32
C GLY A 611 6.30 -19.72 -22.13
N ASN A 612 5.82 -19.54 -20.91
CA ASN A 612 4.66 -18.68 -20.62
C ASN A 612 4.98 -17.66 -19.53
N TYR A 613 4.13 -16.62 -19.46
CA TYR A 613 4.09 -15.63 -18.37
C TYR A 613 5.33 -14.73 -18.32
N PRO A 614 5.49 -13.84 -19.32
CA PRO A 614 6.50 -12.80 -19.27
C PRO A 614 6.20 -11.78 -18.16
N GLY A 615 7.20 -10.98 -17.80
CA GLY A 615 7.09 -9.95 -16.77
C GLY A 615 6.59 -8.62 -17.32
N GLY A 616 5.95 -7.81 -16.48
CA GLY A 616 5.49 -6.48 -16.83
C GLY A 616 6.63 -5.48 -16.99
N GLY A 617 6.39 -4.41 -17.75
CA GLY A 617 7.33 -3.30 -17.87
C GLY A 617 7.53 -2.54 -16.56
N GLY A 618 8.65 -1.86 -16.45
CA GLY A 618 9.04 -1.04 -15.30
C GLY A 618 8.61 0.42 -15.43
N ARG A 619 9.28 1.32 -14.73
CA ARG A 619 8.95 2.76 -14.73
C ARG A 619 10.14 3.60 -15.18
N ILE A 620 9.89 4.54 -16.08
CA ILE A 620 10.89 5.51 -16.54
C ILE A 620 10.33 6.91 -16.28
N ALA A 621 11.10 7.77 -15.63
CA ALA A 621 10.84 9.20 -15.54
C ALA A 621 12.11 9.97 -15.94
N ILE A 622 11.94 10.97 -16.81
CA ILE A 622 13.04 11.85 -17.23
C ILE A 622 12.57 13.30 -17.15
N ALA A 623 13.33 14.12 -16.43
CA ALA A 623 13.11 15.55 -16.30
C ALA A 623 14.30 16.33 -16.85
N LEU A 624 14.03 17.25 -17.78
CA LEU A 624 15.01 18.23 -18.25
C LEU A 624 14.99 19.46 -17.34
N THR A 625 16.14 20.10 -17.10
CA THR A 625 16.24 21.24 -16.18
C THR A 625 16.79 22.52 -16.82
N ASP A 626 17.48 22.44 -17.96
CA ASP A 626 18.02 23.64 -18.61
C ASP A 626 16.93 24.43 -19.36
N PRO A 627 16.75 25.74 -19.08
CA PRO A 627 15.70 26.53 -19.70
C PRO A 627 15.71 26.48 -21.24
N GLY A 628 14.54 26.19 -21.83
CA GLY A 628 14.35 26.20 -23.29
C GLY A 628 14.77 24.92 -24.02
N ILE A 629 15.21 23.88 -23.31
CA ILE A 629 15.54 22.57 -23.88
C ILE A 629 14.28 21.69 -23.98
N SER A 630 14.20 20.89 -25.06
CA SER A 630 13.19 19.86 -25.29
C SER A 630 13.85 18.48 -25.46
N PHE A 631 13.04 17.43 -25.61
CA PHE A 631 13.52 16.07 -25.91
C PHE A 631 13.91 15.87 -27.38
N ASP A 632 13.84 16.90 -28.25
CA ASP A 632 14.07 16.75 -29.70
C ASP A 632 15.52 16.38 -30.07
N ASP A 633 16.47 16.71 -29.20
CA ASP A 633 17.90 16.40 -29.37
C ASP A 633 18.24 14.94 -29.00
N TYR A 634 17.26 14.18 -28.46
CA TYR A 634 17.42 12.78 -28.10
C TYR A 634 16.64 11.88 -29.06
N THR A 635 17.38 11.13 -29.89
CA THR A 635 16.79 10.20 -30.88
C THR A 635 16.72 8.76 -30.38
N GLY A 636 17.27 8.50 -29.18
CA GLY A 636 17.31 7.18 -28.58
C GLY A 636 15.93 6.67 -28.16
N LYS A 637 15.73 5.35 -28.20
CA LYS A 637 14.46 4.74 -27.80
C LYS A 637 14.32 4.71 -26.28
N ILE A 638 13.23 5.28 -25.76
CA ILE A 638 12.84 5.17 -24.34
C ILE A 638 11.75 4.09 -24.24
N SER A 639 11.96 3.05 -23.44
CA SER A 639 11.09 1.86 -23.47
C SER A 639 10.86 1.21 -22.12
N ALA A 640 9.61 1.21 -21.68
CA ALA A 640 9.10 0.46 -20.53
C ALA A 640 8.23 -0.72 -20.98
N PHE A 641 8.64 -1.45 -22.02
CA PHE A 641 7.79 -2.49 -22.62
C PHE A 641 7.56 -3.69 -21.73
N SER A 642 6.51 -4.43 -22.04
CA SER A 642 6.31 -5.74 -21.49
C SER A 642 7.35 -6.74 -22.00
N GLY A 643 7.59 -7.77 -21.19
CA GLY A 643 8.27 -8.96 -21.67
C GLY A 643 7.44 -9.71 -22.70
N ARG A 644 8.11 -10.40 -23.62
CA ARG A 644 7.47 -11.12 -24.73
C ARG A 644 7.56 -12.62 -24.55
N LYS A 645 6.52 -13.34 -24.94
CA LYS A 645 6.65 -14.77 -25.24
C LYS A 645 7.23 -14.93 -26.65
N THR A 646 8.37 -15.60 -26.78
CA THR A 646 9.12 -15.70 -28.05
C THR A 646 8.82 -16.97 -28.86
N SER A 647 8.04 -17.93 -28.33
CA SER A 647 7.63 -19.15 -29.05
C SER A 647 6.29 -19.03 -29.77
N THR A 648 6.11 -19.78 -30.87
CA THR A 648 4.88 -19.80 -31.68
C THR A 648 3.69 -20.41 -30.91
N GLY A 649 2.69 -19.58 -30.60
CA GLY A 649 1.42 -19.91 -29.94
C GLY A 649 0.75 -18.62 -29.44
N LYS A 650 -0.54 -18.63 -29.05
CA LYS A 650 -1.19 -17.44 -28.46
C LYS A 650 -0.35 -16.95 -27.27
N ALA A 651 0.28 -15.79 -27.42
CA ALA A 651 1.15 -15.22 -26.42
C ALA A 651 0.29 -14.51 -25.38
N GLN A 652 0.26 -15.00 -24.14
CA GLN A 652 -0.19 -14.18 -23.03
C GLN A 652 0.91 -13.17 -22.77
N LEU A 653 0.69 -11.94 -23.19
CA LEU A 653 1.66 -10.86 -23.06
C LEU A 653 1.38 -10.09 -21.77
N ALA A 654 2.46 -9.72 -21.10
CA ALA A 654 2.41 -8.75 -20.01
C ALA A 654 2.11 -7.34 -20.59
N ALA A 655 1.88 -6.38 -19.70
CA ALA A 655 1.65 -4.99 -20.05
C ALA A 655 2.93 -4.16 -19.98
N PRO A 656 3.03 -3.05 -20.75
CA PRO A 656 4.12 -2.11 -20.56
C PRO A 656 3.94 -1.43 -19.20
N GLY A 657 5.01 -0.86 -18.68
CA GLY A 657 4.90 0.11 -17.62
C GLY A 657 4.78 1.52 -18.18
N THR A 658 5.35 2.49 -17.46
CA THR A 658 5.11 3.92 -17.72
C THR A 658 6.39 4.64 -18.12
N VAL A 659 6.28 5.59 -19.05
CA VAL A 659 7.32 6.58 -19.34
C VAL A 659 6.77 7.97 -19.07
N TYR A 660 7.43 8.74 -18.20
CA TYR A 660 7.06 10.10 -17.84
C TYR A 660 8.14 11.08 -18.27
N LEU A 661 7.81 12.06 -19.11
CA LEU A 661 8.75 13.04 -19.65
C LEU A 661 8.34 14.45 -19.22
N ARG A 662 9.24 15.19 -18.57
CA ARG A 662 8.99 16.54 -18.04
C ARG A 662 9.96 17.56 -18.62
N LEU A 663 9.42 18.68 -19.10
CA LEU A 663 10.18 19.85 -19.58
C LEU A 663 10.62 20.77 -18.42
N PRO A 664 11.62 21.64 -18.61
CA PRO A 664 12.20 22.47 -17.55
C PRO A 664 11.25 23.46 -16.87
N ASP A 665 10.24 23.94 -17.60
CA ASP A 665 9.27 24.93 -17.14
C ASP A 665 8.01 24.32 -16.51
N GLN A 666 7.96 22.99 -16.42
CA GLN A 666 6.83 22.24 -15.89
C GLN A 666 7.03 21.85 -14.43
N ALA A 667 5.97 21.94 -13.62
CA ALA A 667 5.97 21.35 -12.28
C ALA A 667 6.13 19.82 -12.33
N GLN A 668 6.43 19.20 -11.18
CA GLN A 668 6.65 17.74 -11.08
C GLN A 668 5.52 16.89 -11.65
N ASN A 669 4.27 17.37 -11.60
CA ASN A 669 3.05 16.72 -12.07
C ASN A 669 2.53 17.28 -13.41
N GLU A 670 3.37 17.95 -14.20
CA GLU A 670 2.99 18.63 -15.45
C GLU A 670 3.65 18.07 -16.71
N GLY A 671 4.39 16.96 -16.61
CA GLY A 671 4.95 16.24 -17.75
C GLY A 671 3.94 15.37 -18.49
N VAL A 672 4.42 14.64 -19.49
CA VAL A 672 3.63 13.73 -20.33
C VAL A 672 3.83 12.29 -19.88
N LEU A 673 2.74 11.59 -19.57
CA LEU A 673 2.70 10.16 -19.30
C LEU A 673 2.42 9.38 -20.59
N PHE A 674 3.37 8.56 -21.01
CA PHE A 674 3.24 7.63 -22.12
C PHE A 674 3.02 6.20 -21.61
N ILE A 675 2.03 5.54 -22.21
CA ILE A 675 1.79 4.10 -22.08
C ILE A 675 1.78 3.52 -23.50
N TYR A 676 2.85 2.81 -23.84
CA TYR A 676 3.13 2.33 -25.19
C TYR A 676 3.72 0.92 -25.15
N ASN A 677 3.19 -0.02 -25.96
CA ASN A 677 3.66 -1.41 -25.97
C ASN A 677 4.09 -1.92 -27.35
N ASP A 678 4.76 -1.09 -28.15
CA ASP A 678 5.40 -1.51 -29.41
C ASP A 678 4.43 -2.19 -30.42
N ASN A 679 3.15 -1.78 -30.41
CA ASN A 679 2.07 -2.34 -31.24
C ASN A 679 1.80 -3.83 -31.02
N LEU A 680 2.10 -4.35 -29.82
CA LEU A 680 1.81 -5.74 -29.48
C LEU A 680 0.30 -5.96 -29.30
N PRO A 681 -0.31 -6.96 -29.96
CA PRO A 681 -1.71 -7.32 -29.77
C PRO A 681 -1.91 -8.12 -28.47
N ASP A 682 -3.12 -8.13 -27.90
CA ASP A 682 -3.51 -8.99 -26.76
C ASP A 682 -2.63 -8.84 -25.49
N THR A 683 -2.34 -7.60 -25.10
CA THR A 683 -1.58 -7.29 -23.88
C THR A 683 -2.51 -7.21 -22.67
N THR A 684 -1.99 -7.39 -21.44
CA THR A 684 -2.80 -7.20 -20.21
C THR A 684 -3.09 -5.71 -20.01
N PHE A 685 -2.72 -5.10 -18.88
CA PHE A 685 -2.95 -3.68 -18.63
C PHE A 685 -1.86 -3.04 -17.77
N THR A 686 -1.54 -1.80 -18.09
CA THR A 686 -0.83 -0.88 -17.20
C THR A 686 -1.84 -0.35 -16.20
N GLU A 687 -1.58 -0.53 -14.92
CA GLU A 687 -2.59 -0.35 -13.89
C GLU A 687 -2.33 0.89 -13.04
N ILE A 688 -3.38 1.69 -12.84
CA ILE A 688 -3.47 2.69 -11.78
C ILE A 688 -4.28 2.07 -10.63
N CYS A 689 -3.59 1.69 -9.56
CA CYS A 689 -4.16 1.13 -8.34
C CYS A 689 -3.67 1.88 -7.09
N ALA A 690 -4.12 1.45 -5.91
CA ALA A 690 -3.76 2.09 -4.64
C ALA A 690 -2.25 2.07 -4.32
N ASN A 691 -1.48 1.15 -4.93
CA ASN A 691 -0.03 1.06 -4.74
C ASN A 691 0.76 1.97 -5.71
N VAL A 692 0.07 2.67 -6.63
CA VAL A 692 0.66 3.74 -7.44
C VAL A 692 0.55 5.04 -6.65
N THR A 693 1.71 5.56 -6.22
CA THR A 693 1.79 6.56 -5.14
C THR A 693 1.45 7.99 -5.58
N ASP A 694 1.45 8.26 -6.89
CA ASP A 694 1.12 9.54 -7.50
C ASP A 694 0.43 9.31 -8.85
N THR A 695 -0.67 10.02 -9.06
CA THR A 695 -1.55 9.86 -10.23
C THR A 695 -1.96 11.21 -10.82
N GLU A 696 -1.09 12.22 -10.72
CA GLU A 696 -1.31 13.53 -11.34
C GLU A 696 -0.24 13.80 -12.38
N VAL A 697 -0.67 14.12 -13.61
CA VAL A 697 0.20 14.34 -14.77
C VAL A 697 -0.33 15.48 -15.64
N GLY A 698 0.54 16.03 -16.49
CA GLY A 698 0.18 17.07 -17.45
C GLY A 698 -0.67 16.50 -18.58
N ASP A 699 -0.07 15.61 -19.37
CA ASP A 699 -0.71 14.95 -20.52
C ASP A 699 -0.66 13.43 -20.37
N VAL A 700 -1.62 12.72 -20.98
CA VAL A 700 -1.65 11.25 -21.03
C VAL A 700 -1.76 10.80 -22.47
N ILE A 701 -0.87 9.89 -22.89
CA ILE A 701 -0.85 9.30 -24.21
C ILE A 701 -0.84 7.77 -24.07
N VAL A 702 -1.95 7.14 -24.50
CA VAL A 702 -2.08 5.67 -24.56
C VAL A 702 -2.05 5.24 -26.02
N SER A 703 -1.10 4.39 -26.38
CA SER A 703 -0.88 4.02 -27.79
C SER A 703 -0.19 2.67 -27.95
N GLY A 704 0.01 2.23 -29.20
CA GLY A 704 0.84 1.06 -29.50
C GLY A 704 0.32 -0.25 -28.92
N GLY A 705 -0.99 -0.47 -28.95
CA GLY A 705 -1.62 -1.70 -28.44
C GLY A 705 -1.61 -1.83 -26.90
N ALA A 706 -1.27 -0.76 -26.18
CA ALA A 706 -1.32 -0.76 -24.73
C ALA A 706 -2.75 -0.58 -24.21
N THR A 707 -2.99 -1.15 -23.02
CA THR A 707 -4.24 -0.97 -22.26
C THR A 707 -3.92 -0.24 -20.95
N LEU A 708 -4.62 0.87 -20.69
CA LEU A 708 -4.61 1.56 -19.40
C LEU A 708 -5.82 1.10 -18.58
N MET A 709 -5.60 0.49 -17.41
CA MET A 709 -6.68 0.11 -16.48
C MET A 709 -6.63 0.98 -15.24
N LEU A 710 -7.78 1.53 -14.84
CA LEU A 710 -7.94 2.20 -13.54
C LEU A 710 -8.73 1.28 -12.62
N SER A 711 -8.12 0.91 -11.50
CA SER A 711 -8.75 0.03 -10.51
C SER A 711 -9.97 0.67 -9.83
N THR A 712 -10.75 -0.14 -9.13
CA THR A 712 -11.94 0.34 -8.42
C THR A 712 -11.62 1.50 -7.48
N ASN A 713 -12.41 2.58 -7.55
CA ASN A 713 -12.23 3.81 -6.76
C ASN A 713 -10.88 4.52 -6.97
N GLN A 714 -10.21 4.32 -8.12
CA GLN A 714 -8.94 4.97 -8.41
C GLN A 714 -9.11 6.12 -9.39
N SER A 715 -8.21 7.09 -9.30
CA SER A 715 -8.24 8.29 -10.12
C SER A 715 -6.91 8.56 -10.82
N LEU A 716 -6.99 9.12 -12.02
CA LEU A 716 -5.87 9.71 -12.74
C LEU A 716 -6.22 11.17 -13.04
N THR A 717 -5.45 12.10 -12.50
CA THR A 717 -5.63 13.54 -12.68
C THR A 717 -4.81 14.01 -13.88
N ILE A 718 -5.47 14.72 -14.81
CA ILE A 718 -4.92 15.16 -16.09
C ILE A 718 -5.11 16.68 -16.19
N LYS A 719 -4.01 17.43 -16.19
CA LYS A 719 -4.07 18.91 -16.25
C LYS A 719 -4.38 19.42 -17.66
N ARG A 720 -3.90 18.72 -18.68
CA ARG A 720 -3.94 19.16 -20.08
C ARG A 720 -4.59 18.09 -20.95
N ASN A 721 -3.85 17.34 -21.77
CA ASN A 721 -4.46 16.55 -22.85
C ASN A 721 -4.54 15.05 -22.53
N PHE A 722 -5.55 14.41 -23.09
CA PHE A 722 -5.67 12.95 -23.14
C PHE A 722 -5.77 12.50 -24.60
N THR A 723 -4.82 11.67 -25.04
CA THR A 723 -4.82 11.10 -26.40
C THR A 723 -4.77 9.59 -26.32
N ASN A 724 -5.80 8.91 -26.85
CA ASN A 724 -5.86 7.47 -26.90
C ASN A 724 -5.86 6.93 -28.34
N SER A 725 -5.00 5.94 -28.58
CA SER A 725 -5.04 5.05 -29.75
C SER A 725 -4.83 3.58 -29.34
N GLY A 726 -4.84 3.30 -28.04
CA GLY A 726 -4.88 1.97 -27.45
C GLY A 726 -6.24 1.71 -26.79
N THR A 727 -6.23 1.01 -25.66
CA THR A 727 -7.44 0.63 -24.91
C THR A 727 -7.45 1.28 -23.53
N VAL A 728 -8.63 1.68 -23.06
CA VAL A 728 -8.87 2.03 -21.66
C VAL A 728 -9.81 0.99 -21.06
N ASP A 729 -9.45 0.39 -19.94
CA ASP A 729 -10.24 -0.62 -19.20
C ASP A 729 -10.66 -0.06 -17.83
N PRO A 730 -11.76 0.72 -17.79
CA PRO A 730 -12.23 1.33 -16.55
C PRO A 730 -12.90 0.29 -15.62
N ARG A 731 -12.66 0.41 -14.32
CA ARG A 731 -13.38 -0.36 -13.28
C ARG A 731 -14.40 0.52 -12.57
N LYS A 732 -15.33 -0.10 -11.84
CA LYS A 732 -16.39 0.61 -11.10
C LYS A 732 -15.82 1.79 -10.29
N LYS A 733 -16.46 2.95 -10.38
CA LYS A 733 -16.04 4.20 -9.70
C LYS A 733 -14.61 4.65 -9.97
N SER A 734 -13.96 4.18 -11.04
CA SER A 734 -12.71 4.80 -11.50
C SER A 734 -13.00 6.13 -12.19
N VAL A 735 -12.04 7.06 -12.17
CA VAL A 735 -12.27 8.43 -12.66
C VAL A 735 -11.04 9.08 -13.28
N PHE A 736 -11.26 9.81 -14.38
CA PHE A 736 -10.35 10.84 -14.87
C PHE A 736 -10.76 12.19 -14.32
N ILE A 737 -9.82 12.88 -13.68
CA ILE A 737 -10.05 14.20 -13.09
C ILE A 737 -9.34 15.23 -13.96
N PHE A 738 -10.08 16.11 -14.63
CA PHE A 738 -9.48 17.21 -15.37
C PHE A 738 -9.43 18.47 -14.50
N THR A 739 -8.24 19.07 -14.42
CA THR A 739 -7.95 20.23 -13.55
C THR A 739 -7.25 21.34 -14.33
N ASP A 740 -6.82 22.41 -13.64
CA ASP A 740 -6.15 23.58 -14.21
C ASP A 740 -6.98 24.32 -15.28
N ALA A 741 -7.75 25.32 -14.82
CA ALA A 741 -8.58 26.16 -15.69
C ALA A 741 -7.77 27.05 -16.63
N ASN A 742 -6.46 27.24 -16.41
CA ASN A 742 -5.63 28.05 -17.30
C ASN A 742 -5.18 27.28 -18.54
N SER A 743 -5.34 25.95 -18.54
CA SER A 743 -5.06 25.12 -19.70
C SER A 743 -6.35 24.55 -20.30
N LEU A 744 -6.40 24.53 -21.62
CA LEU A 744 -7.33 23.70 -22.36
C LEU A 744 -6.97 22.22 -22.20
N SER A 745 -7.97 21.35 -22.13
CA SER A 745 -7.82 19.90 -22.23
C SER A 745 -8.37 19.37 -23.54
N GLN A 746 -7.51 18.91 -24.44
CA GLN A 746 -7.94 18.19 -25.64
C GLN A 746 -8.05 16.69 -25.35
N ILE A 747 -9.20 16.10 -25.67
CA ILE A 747 -9.53 14.69 -25.45
C ILE A 747 -9.76 14.04 -26.82
N LYS A 748 -8.89 13.10 -27.18
CA LYS A 748 -8.87 12.47 -28.50
C LYS A 748 -8.80 10.95 -28.41
N GLY A 749 -9.44 10.28 -29.37
CA GLY A 749 -9.46 8.83 -29.50
C GLY A 749 -10.72 8.23 -28.90
N SER A 750 -11.61 7.75 -29.77
CA SER A 750 -12.81 7.00 -29.38
C SER A 750 -12.51 5.91 -28.36
N SER A 751 -13.17 5.95 -27.20
CA SER A 751 -12.80 5.13 -26.02
C SER A 751 -13.99 4.89 -25.08
N THR A 752 -13.99 3.76 -24.39
CA THR A 752 -14.73 3.63 -23.12
C THR A 752 -13.88 4.20 -22.00
N LEU A 753 -14.34 5.30 -21.40
CA LEU A 753 -13.62 6.02 -20.37
C LEU A 753 -14.07 5.59 -18.96
N PRO A 754 -13.21 5.78 -17.95
CA PRO A 754 -13.66 5.85 -16.57
C PRO A 754 -14.63 7.03 -16.41
N GLY A 755 -15.14 7.23 -15.19
CA GLY A 755 -15.88 8.45 -14.88
C GLY A 755 -15.08 9.70 -15.25
N ILE A 756 -15.76 10.81 -15.52
CA ILE A 756 -15.10 12.11 -15.72
C ILE A 756 -15.53 13.01 -14.57
N THR A 757 -14.55 13.56 -13.86
CA THR A 757 -14.77 14.58 -12.84
C THR A 757 -14.06 15.87 -13.20
N VAL A 758 -14.79 16.97 -13.15
CA VAL A 758 -14.26 18.32 -13.31
C VAL A 758 -14.90 19.22 -12.27
N ASN A 759 -14.10 19.63 -11.27
CA ASN A 759 -14.51 20.54 -10.18
C ASN A 759 -13.70 21.84 -10.19
N THR A 760 -13.11 22.19 -11.34
CA THR A 760 -12.35 23.43 -11.53
C THR A 760 -13.17 24.38 -12.38
N PRO A 761 -13.84 25.40 -11.78
CA PRO A 761 -14.61 26.39 -12.52
C PRO A 761 -13.80 27.04 -13.64
N GLY A 762 -14.42 27.27 -14.79
CA GLY A 762 -13.78 27.83 -15.98
C GLY A 762 -12.93 26.83 -16.79
N LYS A 763 -12.77 25.57 -16.36
CA LYS A 763 -12.04 24.56 -17.14
C LYS A 763 -12.69 24.33 -18.51
N ILE A 764 -11.86 24.23 -19.54
CA ILE A 764 -12.29 23.95 -20.92
C ILE A 764 -11.85 22.55 -21.31
N LEU A 765 -12.80 21.74 -21.78
CA LEU A 765 -12.57 20.44 -22.41
C LEU A 765 -13.02 20.48 -23.88
N GLU A 766 -12.10 20.16 -24.77
CA GLU A 766 -12.35 19.99 -26.20
C GLU A 766 -12.25 18.52 -26.58
N PHE A 767 -13.37 17.94 -27.01
CA PHE A 767 -13.45 16.58 -27.50
C PHE A 767 -13.25 16.56 -29.02
N GLU A 768 -12.50 15.58 -29.53
CA GLU A 768 -12.28 15.45 -30.97
C GLU A 768 -13.62 15.20 -31.70
N GLY A 769 -13.93 16.04 -32.69
CA GLY A 769 -15.18 15.89 -33.45
C GLY A 769 -15.19 14.57 -34.23
N GLY A 770 -16.30 13.83 -34.12
CA GLY A 770 -16.46 12.49 -34.69
C GLY A 770 -16.01 11.35 -33.77
N ASP A 771 -15.26 11.62 -32.70
CA ASP A 771 -14.90 10.58 -31.73
C ASP A 771 -16.06 10.26 -30.78
N THR A 772 -16.12 8.98 -30.38
CA THR A 772 -17.12 8.47 -29.43
C THR A 772 -16.50 8.14 -28.08
N PHE A 773 -17.00 8.78 -27.03
CA PHE A 773 -16.61 8.55 -25.65
C PHE A 773 -17.77 7.92 -24.90
N SER A 774 -17.54 6.76 -24.28
CA SER A 774 -18.58 6.09 -23.48
C SER A 774 -18.15 6.03 -22.02
N ILE A 775 -18.93 6.56 -21.08
CA ILE A 775 -18.64 6.43 -19.65
C ILE A 775 -19.06 5.02 -19.20
N ALA A 776 -18.13 4.30 -18.59
CA ALA A 776 -18.37 2.91 -18.20
C ALA A 776 -19.46 2.75 -17.11
N PRO A 777 -20.16 1.59 -17.07
CA PRO A 777 -21.17 1.30 -16.06
C PRO A 777 -20.65 1.47 -14.62
N ASN A 778 -21.51 1.94 -13.71
CA ASN A 778 -21.20 2.20 -12.30
C ASN A 778 -20.02 3.16 -12.07
N CYS A 779 -19.70 4.01 -13.04
CA CYS A 779 -18.80 5.16 -12.89
C CYS A 779 -19.63 6.45 -12.76
N GLN A 780 -18.96 7.61 -12.76
CA GLN A 780 -19.58 8.89 -12.46
C GLN A 780 -19.26 9.92 -13.54
N LEU A 781 -20.23 10.75 -13.90
CA LEU A 781 -20.02 11.98 -14.66
C LEU A 781 -20.33 13.16 -13.73
N ILE A 782 -19.28 13.76 -13.18
CA ILE A 782 -19.37 14.87 -12.23
C ILE A 782 -18.74 16.11 -12.85
N LEU A 783 -19.56 17.11 -13.15
CA LEU A 783 -19.09 18.37 -13.72
C LEU A 783 -19.67 19.51 -12.92
N TYR A 784 -18.83 20.22 -12.16
CA TYR A 784 -19.22 21.34 -11.31
C TYR A 784 -18.40 22.58 -11.65
N GLY A 785 -19.01 23.48 -12.42
CA GLY A 785 -18.54 24.85 -12.56
C GLY A 785 -19.20 25.77 -11.53
N ASP A 786 -19.02 27.08 -11.75
CA ASP A 786 -19.66 28.11 -10.96
C ASP A 786 -20.54 29.00 -11.86
N GLN A 787 -21.46 29.76 -11.25
CA GLN A 787 -22.37 30.65 -11.98
C GLN A 787 -21.65 31.65 -12.90
N ASN A 788 -20.46 32.11 -12.49
CA ASN A 788 -19.65 33.06 -13.26
C ASN A 788 -18.65 32.37 -14.20
N ASP A 789 -18.15 31.20 -13.81
CA ASP A 789 -17.06 30.48 -14.47
C ASP A 789 -17.50 29.04 -14.76
N LYS A 790 -18.35 28.91 -15.77
CA LYS A 790 -18.88 27.61 -16.20
C LYS A 790 -17.76 26.72 -16.75
N ILE A 791 -17.89 25.40 -16.55
CA ILE A 791 -17.05 24.44 -17.29
C ILE A 791 -17.52 24.44 -18.74
N VAL A 792 -16.57 24.49 -19.67
CA VAL A 792 -16.86 24.60 -21.10
C VAL A 792 -16.55 23.28 -21.80
N LEU A 793 -17.57 22.65 -22.40
CA LEU A 793 -17.43 21.46 -23.24
C LEU A 793 -17.66 21.81 -24.71
N ARG A 794 -16.71 21.47 -25.58
CA ARG A 794 -16.73 21.81 -27.02
C ARG A 794 -16.23 20.67 -27.89
N SER A 795 -16.60 20.70 -29.16
CA SER A 795 -15.92 19.95 -30.23
C SER A 795 -14.67 20.68 -30.69
N THR A 796 -13.60 19.95 -31.05
CA THR A 796 -12.43 20.50 -31.75
C THR A 796 -12.73 20.93 -33.19
N SER A 797 -13.91 20.56 -33.72
CA SER A 797 -14.30 20.83 -35.10
C SER A 797 -15.78 21.28 -35.22
N GLY A 798 -16.27 21.38 -36.45
CA GLY A 798 -17.70 21.63 -36.72
C GLY A 798 -18.59 20.39 -36.62
N PHE A 799 -18.01 19.20 -36.41
CA PHE A 799 -18.76 17.95 -36.20
C PHE A 799 -19.06 17.72 -34.73
N ASP A 800 -20.10 16.94 -34.46
CA ASP A 800 -20.45 16.56 -33.08
C ASP A 800 -19.41 15.60 -32.49
N TRP A 801 -19.19 15.70 -31.19
CA TRP A 801 -18.52 14.67 -30.39
C TRP A 801 -19.59 13.83 -29.69
N TYR A 802 -19.37 12.53 -29.55
CA TYR A 802 -20.37 11.62 -29.00
C TYR A 802 -20.05 11.25 -27.55
N LEU A 803 -21.04 11.34 -26.65
CA LEU A 803 -20.91 10.96 -25.24
C LEU A 803 -22.02 10.01 -24.82
N ASN A 804 -21.70 8.73 -24.66
CA ASN A 804 -22.67 7.71 -24.28
C ASN A 804 -22.58 7.43 -22.79
N LEU A 805 -23.70 7.55 -22.07
CA LEU A 805 -23.81 7.15 -20.67
C LEU A 805 -24.56 5.82 -20.55
N ASP A 806 -24.01 4.88 -19.77
CA ASP A 806 -24.76 3.71 -19.31
C ASP A 806 -25.80 4.11 -18.25
N GLU A 807 -26.92 3.39 -18.16
CA GLU A 807 -28.02 3.68 -17.22
C GLU A 807 -27.61 3.68 -15.74
N THR A 808 -26.48 3.04 -15.42
CA THR A 808 -25.94 2.98 -14.06
C THR A 808 -24.91 4.08 -13.77
N VAL A 809 -24.64 4.98 -14.71
CA VAL A 809 -23.73 6.12 -14.49
C VAL A 809 -24.38 7.14 -13.57
N GLU A 810 -23.70 7.48 -12.49
CA GLU A 810 -24.12 8.55 -11.59
C GLU A 810 -23.83 9.91 -12.26
N GLN A 811 -24.88 10.72 -12.43
CA GLN A 811 -24.78 12.04 -13.02
C GLN A 811 -24.88 13.11 -11.95
N ASN A 812 -23.92 14.05 -11.92
CA ASN A 812 -24.06 15.28 -11.16
C ASN A 812 -23.38 16.44 -11.88
N ILE A 813 -24.20 17.21 -12.61
CA ILE A 813 -23.74 18.13 -13.66
C ILE A 813 -24.40 19.48 -13.44
N GLU A 814 -23.59 20.49 -13.11
CA GLU A 814 -24.08 21.84 -12.80
C GLU A 814 -23.12 22.93 -13.29
N TYR A 815 -23.68 24.05 -13.75
CA TYR A 815 -22.94 25.22 -14.26
C TYR A 815 -21.92 24.87 -15.36
N ILE A 816 -22.38 24.16 -16.38
CA ILE A 816 -21.59 23.88 -17.58
C ILE A 816 -22.13 24.66 -18.78
N ASP A 817 -21.33 24.74 -19.83
CA ASP A 817 -21.70 25.27 -21.14
C ASP A 817 -21.28 24.26 -22.21
N VAL A 818 -22.24 23.73 -22.97
CA VAL A 818 -22.02 22.63 -23.92
C VAL A 818 -22.36 23.07 -25.35
N LYS A 819 -21.58 22.60 -26.32
CA LYS A 819 -21.85 22.80 -27.75
C LYS A 819 -21.40 21.61 -28.60
N ASN A 820 -22.16 21.31 -29.66
CA ASN A 820 -21.86 20.27 -30.66
C ASN A 820 -21.66 18.87 -30.03
N SER A 821 -22.54 18.47 -29.12
CA SER A 821 -22.49 17.17 -28.42
C SER A 821 -23.68 16.29 -28.81
N ASP A 822 -23.43 15.03 -29.14
CA ASP A 822 -24.50 14.04 -29.34
C ASP A 822 -24.41 12.92 -28.29
N ALA A 823 -25.32 12.95 -27.32
CA ALA A 823 -25.43 11.94 -26.27
C ALA A 823 -26.51 10.88 -26.54
N SER A 824 -27.04 10.78 -27.76
CA SER A 824 -28.17 9.89 -28.10
C SER A 824 -27.84 8.39 -28.07
N GLY A 825 -26.56 8.02 -27.95
CA GLY A 825 -26.12 6.63 -27.83
C GLY A 825 -26.19 6.05 -26.41
N GLY A 826 -26.68 6.80 -25.42
CA GLY A 826 -26.85 6.36 -24.03
C GLY A 826 -28.00 7.06 -23.32
N GLU A 827 -27.98 7.05 -21.98
CA GLU A 827 -28.95 7.77 -21.16
C GLU A 827 -28.91 9.29 -21.37
N THR A 828 -30.07 9.93 -21.22
CA THR A 828 -30.20 11.39 -21.32
C THR A 828 -29.32 12.06 -20.27
N ILE A 829 -28.56 13.08 -20.70
CA ILE A 829 -27.69 13.83 -19.80
C ILE A 829 -28.46 15.02 -19.25
N ILE A 830 -28.70 15.02 -17.94
CA ILE A 830 -29.45 16.10 -17.27
C ILE A 830 -28.45 17.06 -16.62
N SER A 831 -28.53 18.34 -17.02
CA SER A 831 -27.61 19.37 -16.57
C SER A 831 -28.34 20.53 -15.91
N ARG A 832 -27.98 20.85 -14.66
CA ARG A 832 -28.60 21.92 -13.87
C ARG A 832 -27.91 23.26 -14.11
N ASN A 833 -28.67 24.37 -14.16
CA ASN A 833 -28.15 25.74 -14.18
C ASN A 833 -27.10 25.99 -15.29
N SER A 834 -27.21 25.25 -16.39
CA SER A 834 -26.21 25.17 -17.45
C SER A 834 -26.65 25.87 -18.73
N SER A 835 -25.70 26.12 -19.63
CA SER A 835 -25.93 26.79 -20.91
C SER A 835 -25.91 25.78 -22.06
N ASP A 836 -26.93 25.85 -22.90
CA ASP A 836 -26.93 25.22 -24.23
C ASP A 836 -26.42 26.23 -25.27
N SER A 837 -25.17 26.06 -25.70
CA SER A 837 -24.57 26.89 -26.76
C SER A 837 -24.84 26.35 -28.19
N GLY A 838 -25.73 25.38 -28.32
CA GLY A 838 -26.30 24.88 -29.57
C GLY A 838 -25.75 23.54 -30.04
N ASN A 839 -26.55 22.87 -30.88
CA ASN A 839 -26.27 21.56 -31.48
C ASN A 839 -25.96 20.46 -30.45
N ASN A 840 -26.74 20.40 -29.37
CA ASN A 840 -26.66 19.35 -28.37
C ASN A 840 -27.87 18.41 -28.51
N THR A 841 -27.62 17.10 -28.64
CA THR A 841 -28.65 16.06 -28.76
C THR A 841 -28.65 15.16 -27.53
N ASN A 842 -29.84 14.84 -27.01
CA ASN A 842 -30.03 14.04 -25.78
C ASN A 842 -29.45 14.68 -24.49
N TRP A 843 -29.50 16.02 -24.43
CA TRP A 843 -29.16 16.83 -23.27
C TRP A 843 -30.41 17.58 -22.77
N ASP A 844 -30.70 17.47 -21.47
CA ASP A 844 -31.77 18.21 -20.81
C ASP A 844 -31.18 19.29 -19.90
N PHE A 845 -31.31 20.55 -20.33
CA PHE A 845 -30.88 21.71 -19.56
C PHE A 845 -32.02 22.21 -18.66
N VAL A 846 -31.90 21.99 -17.36
CA VAL A 846 -32.96 22.25 -16.38
C VAL A 846 -32.51 23.18 -15.25
N SER A 847 -33.46 23.79 -14.55
CA SER A 847 -33.20 24.49 -13.27
C SER A 847 -33.47 23.61 -12.05
N VAL A 848 -34.27 22.55 -12.20
CA VAL A 848 -34.66 21.59 -11.16
C VAL A 848 -34.73 20.18 -11.78
N VAL A 849 -34.17 19.17 -11.10
CA VAL A 849 -34.18 17.79 -11.58
C VAL A 849 -35.44 17.08 -11.07
N PRO A 850 -36.30 16.51 -11.92
CA PRO A 850 -37.51 15.80 -11.48
C PRO A 850 -37.19 14.60 -10.57
N GLY A 851 -37.96 14.39 -9.50
CA GLY A 851 -37.79 13.26 -8.57
C GLY A 851 -36.65 13.41 -7.55
N GLU A 852 -36.04 14.60 -7.47
CA GLU A 852 -34.93 14.89 -6.56
C GLU A 852 -35.35 14.88 -5.08
N THR A 853 -34.50 14.36 -4.20
CA THR A 853 -34.77 14.30 -2.76
C THR A 853 -34.36 15.59 -2.05
N MET A 854 -35.36 16.30 -1.54
CA MET A 854 -35.21 17.48 -0.68
C MET A 854 -35.25 17.06 0.78
N VAL A 855 -34.12 17.18 1.47
CA VAL A 855 -34.00 16.84 2.90
C VAL A 855 -34.09 18.11 3.74
N TRP A 856 -35.03 18.13 4.68
CA TRP A 856 -35.13 19.19 5.66
C TRP A 856 -33.96 19.11 6.64
N THR A 857 -33.18 20.18 6.74
CA THR A 857 -32.06 20.27 7.68
C THR A 857 -32.48 20.91 9.00
N GLY A 858 -33.50 21.77 8.99
CA GLY A 858 -34.05 22.40 10.19
C GLY A 858 -33.03 23.19 11.02
N ASN A 859 -31.93 23.63 10.41
CA ASN A 859 -30.82 24.28 11.11
C ASN A 859 -31.08 25.76 11.43
N ASN A 860 -31.96 26.43 10.67
CA ASN A 860 -32.13 27.87 10.77
C ASN A 860 -33.42 28.26 11.53
N ASN A 861 -34.58 27.75 11.09
CA ASN A 861 -35.88 28.03 11.70
C ASN A 861 -36.93 26.99 11.22
N THR A 862 -38.20 27.19 11.58
CA THR A 862 -39.30 26.28 11.22
C THR A 862 -39.96 26.58 9.86
N LEU A 863 -39.56 27.63 9.15
CA LEU A 863 -40.29 28.16 7.98
C LEU A 863 -40.00 27.34 6.71
N TRP A 864 -41.03 26.73 6.12
CA TRP A 864 -40.89 25.86 4.95
C TRP A 864 -40.27 26.56 3.73
N TYR A 865 -40.64 27.82 3.47
CA TYR A 865 -40.15 28.60 2.34
C TYR A 865 -38.67 29.02 2.43
N SER A 866 -38.01 28.84 3.58
CA SER A 866 -36.62 29.28 3.75
C SER A 866 -35.67 28.29 3.08
N PRO A 867 -34.92 28.69 2.02
CA PRO A 867 -33.99 27.78 1.34
C PRO A 867 -32.91 27.20 2.26
N HIS A 868 -32.54 27.93 3.32
CA HIS A 868 -31.56 27.52 4.32
C HIS A 868 -31.99 26.36 5.21
N ASN A 869 -33.26 25.96 5.16
CA ASN A 869 -33.75 24.77 5.87
C ASN A 869 -33.70 23.51 5.00
N TRP A 870 -33.16 23.59 3.78
CA TRP A 870 -33.10 22.49 2.82
C TRP A 870 -31.66 22.19 2.39
N ASN A 871 -31.33 20.91 2.23
CA ASN A 871 -30.00 20.44 1.80
C ASN A 871 -29.54 21.06 0.46
N LEU A 872 -30.46 21.33 -0.46
CA LEU A 872 -30.15 21.90 -1.78
C LEU A 872 -30.25 23.42 -1.84
N MET A 873 -30.39 24.11 -0.69
CA MET A 873 -30.42 25.58 -0.62
C MET A 873 -31.47 26.22 -1.55
N ARG A 874 -32.57 25.51 -1.82
CA ARG A 874 -33.75 25.96 -2.57
C ARG A 874 -35.02 25.50 -1.85
N THR A 875 -36.16 26.09 -2.20
CA THR A 875 -37.45 25.55 -1.75
C THR A 875 -37.85 24.34 -2.59
N PRO A 876 -38.57 23.36 -2.02
CA PRO A 876 -39.05 22.23 -2.80
C PRO A 876 -40.09 22.61 -3.84
N THR A 877 -40.13 21.83 -4.93
CA THR A 877 -41.15 21.86 -5.98
C THR A 877 -42.06 20.64 -5.89
N GLU A 878 -43.14 20.62 -6.68
CA GLU A 878 -44.14 19.54 -6.66
C GLU A 878 -43.60 18.17 -7.12
N THR A 879 -42.43 18.12 -7.76
CA THR A 879 -41.78 16.88 -8.22
C THR A 879 -40.76 16.31 -7.23
N ASP A 880 -40.44 17.05 -6.15
CA ASP A 880 -39.42 16.65 -5.19
C ASP A 880 -39.95 15.62 -4.19
N ILE A 881 -39.07 14.69 -3.77
CA ILE A 881 -39.30 13.80 -2.64
C ILE A 881 -38.90 14.54 -1.37
N ILE A 882 -39.84 14.74 -0.43
CA ILE A 882 -39.60 15.52 0.77
C ILE A 882 -39.29 14.63 1.96
N THR A 883 -38.05 14.62 2.42
CA THR A 883 -37.64 13.86 3.60
C THR A 883 -37.47 14.77 4.81
N ILE A 884 -38.18 14.48 5.89
CA ILE A 884 -37.99 15.14 7.20
C ILE A 884 -37.29 14.15 8.13
N PRO A 885 -35.99 14.36 8.46
CA PRO A 885 -35.23 13.42 9.26
C PRO A 885 -35.34 13.68 10.76
N ALA A 886 -35.04 12.66 11.56
CA ALA A 886 -35.01 12.75 13.02
C ALA A 886 -33.93 13.73 13.52
N ASN A 887 -34.10 14.25 14.73
CA ASN A 887 -33.12 15.12 15.43
C ASN A 887 -32.85 16.48 14.79
N CYS A 888 -33.77 17.01 13.97
CA CYS A 888 -33.70 18.40 13.53
C CYS A 888 -33.87 19.36 14.72
N ILE A 889 -33.15 20.48 14.71
CA ILE A 889 -33.28 21.53 15.75
C ILE A 889 -34.66 22.18 15.66
N TYR A 890 -35.09 22.51 14.44
CA TYR A 890 -36.39 23.09 14.14
C TYR A 890 -37.13 22.23 13.12
N TYR A 891 -38.27 21.68 13.50
CA TYR A 891 -39.14 20.93 12.59
C TYR A 891 -40.01 21.86 11.72
N PRO A 892 -40.39 21.42 10.52
CA PRO A 892 -41.13 22.25 9.56
C PRO A 892 -42.53 22.63 10.05
N VAL A 893 -42.89 23.88 9.77
CA VAL A 893 -44.24 24.45 9.94
C VAL A 893 -44.66 25.05 8.59
N PHE A 894 -45.81 24.65 8.08
CA PHE A 894 -46.38 25.21 6.85
C PHE A 894 -46.80 26.67 7.02
N ASP A 895 -46.63 27.41 5.94
CA ASP A 895 -46.90 28.84 5.77
C ASP A 895 -47.80 29.12 4.55
N ASP A 896 -48.06 28.09 3.74
CA ASP A 896 -49.02 28.07 2.63
C ASP A 896 -49.43 26.61 2.35
N ASN A 897 -50.45 26.41 1.52
CA ASN A 897 -50.84 25.08 1.02
C ASN A 897 -49.67 24.43 0.26
N ARG A 898 -49.41 23.14 0.50
CA ARG A 898 -48.28 22.43 -0.10
C ARG A 898 -48.72 21.25 -0.96
N VAL A 899 -48.11 21.16 -2.14
CA VAL A 899 -48.17 19.99 -3.03
C VAL A 899 -46.80 19.33 -2.99
N VAL A 900 -46.76 18.04 -2.70
CA VAL A 900 -45.53 17.25 -2.61
C VAL A 900 -45.70 15.93 -3.35
N TYR A 901 -44.62 15.43 -3.95
CA TYR A 901 -44.65 14.15 -4.66
C TYR A 901 -44.74 12.99 -3.68
N LYS A 902 -43.74 12.88 -2.79
CA LYS A 902 -43.68 11.91 -1.70
C LYS A 902 -43.25 12.60 -0.41
N ILE A 903 -43.71 12.08 0.73
CA ILE A 903 -43.36 12.66 2.03
C ILE A 903 -43.00 11.59 3.08
N PRO A 904 -41.75 11.09 3.09
CA PRO A 904 -41.21 10.32 4.21
C PRO A 904 -40.91 11.20 5.44
N LEU A 905 -41.64 10.98 6.53
CA LEU A 905 -41.36 11.52 7.87
C LEU A 905 -40.73 10.41 8.71
N GLU A 906 -39.48 10.59 9.13
CA GLU A 906 -38.79 9.60 9.98
C GLU A 906 -39.37 9.57 11.40
N SER A 907 -39.11 8.48 12.12
CA SER A 907 -39.52 8.34 13.53
C SER A 907 -38.92 9.44 14.42
N GLY A 908 -39.72 9.99 15.32
CA GLY A 908 -39.31 11.08 16.22
C GLY A 908 -39.33 12.49 15.60
N THR A 909 -39.88 12.64 14.40
CA THR A 909 -40.04 13.95 13.70
C THR A 909 -41.41 14.56 13.90
N SER A 910 -41.57 15.84 13.53
CA SER A 910 -42.89 16.46 13.38
C SER A 910 -43.02 17.30 12.11
N LEU A 911 -44.23 17.37 11.57
CA LEU A 911 -44.64 18.31 10.51
C LEU A 911 -45.94 19.00 10.92
N ASP A 912 -45.90 20.32 11.11
CA ASP A 912 -47.07 21.11 11.47
C ASP A 912 -47.68 21.76 10.24
N LEU A 913 -48.93 21.41 9.93
CA LEU A 913 -49.68 21.93 8.78
C LEU A 913 -50.14 23.37 8.97
N ASN A 914 -50.24 23.85 10.21
CA ASN A 914 -50.53 25.25 10.54
C ASN A 914 -51.51 25.98 9.59
N PRO A 915 -52.80 25.99 9.93
CA PRO A 915 -53.96 25.64 9.06
C PRO A 915 -53.84 25.67 7.51
N PHE A 916 -52.88 24.98 6.91
CA PHE A 916 -52.76 24.83 5.45
C PHE A 916 -53.00 23.39 4.99
N ASP A 917 -53.47 23.26 3.75
CA ASP A 917 -53.75 21.96 3.11
C ASP A 917 -52.46 21.28 2.63
N LEU A 918 -52.48 19.94 2.63
CA LEU A 918 -51.40 19.09 2.14
C LEU A 918 -51.93 18.19 1.04
N ILE A 919 -51.32 18.26 -0.15
CA ILE A 919 -51.58 17.37 -1.28
C ILE A 919 -50.36 16.48 -1.50
N ILE A 920 -50.53 15.17 -1.35
CA ILE A 920 -49.51 14.15 -1.63
C ILE A 920 -49.92 13.47 -2.95
N THR A 921 -49.19 13.75 -4.02
CA THR A 921 -49.55 13.28 -5.37
C THR A 921 -49.12 11.83 -5.62
N ASP A 922 -48.19 11.30 -4.81
CA ASP A 922 -47.82 9.88 -4.82
C ASP A 922 -48.09 9.19 -3.49
N SER A 923 -47.08 8.98 -2.64
CA SER A 923 -47.23 8.24 -1.38
C SER A 923 -46.70 8.99 -0.15
N GLY A 924 -47.35 8.75 1.00
CA GLY A 924 -46.95 9.30 2.30
C GLY A 924 -46.51 8.21 3.27
N LEU A 925 -45.27 8.27 3.74
CA LEU A 925 -44.77 7.39 4.81
C LEU A 925 -44.56 8.24 6.06
N ILE A 926 -45.46 8.09 7.03
CA ILE A 926 -45.54 8.93 8.21
C ILE A 926 -45.14 8.12 9.44
N SER A 927 -43.83 7.96 9.68
CA SER A 927 -43.31 7.36 10.92
C SER A 927 -43.09 8.39 12.02
N GLY A 928 -43.17 9.69 11.70
CA GLY A 928 -43.15 10.82 12.63
C GLY A 928 -44.54 11.28 13.10
N THR A 929 -44.64 12.55 13.51
CA THR A 929 -45.90 13.19 13.94
C THR A 929 -46.40 14.17 12.88
N LEU A 930 -47.55 13.89 12.26
CA LEU A 930 -48.23 14.85 11.40
C LEU A 930 -49.27 15.64 12.22
N ILE A 931 -49.21 16.97 12.19
CA ILE A 931 -50.00 17.84 13.08
C ILE A 931 -50.94 18.73 12.28
N ALA A 932 -52.25 18.55 12.46
CA ALA A 932 -53.27 19.51 12.04
C ALA A 932 -53.66 20.45 13.19
N ARG A 933 -54.08 21.67 12.86
CA ARG A 933 -54.42 22.77 13.79
C ARG A 933 -55.84 23.32 13.60
N GLY A 934 -56.54 22.95 12.53
CA GLY A 934 -57.82 23.54 12.14
C GLY A 934 -58.66 22.60 11.28
N LYS A 935 -59.04 23.05 10.07
CA LYS A 935 -59.91 22.35 9.13
C LYS A 935 -59.16 21.90 7.86
N GLU A 936 -57.87 21.65 7.98
CA GLU A 936 -56.96 21.28 6.89
C GLU A 936 -57.48 20.05 6.14
N ASN A 937 -57.29 20.05 4.83
CA ASN A 937 -57.57 18.91 3.98
C ASN A 937 -56.25 18.24 3.57
N ILE A 938 -56.05 17.01 4.03
CA ILE A 938 -54.91 16.17 3.68
C ILE A 938 -55.37 15.25 2.54
N GLN A 939 -54.94 15.56 1.32
CA GLN A 939 -55.30 14.84 0.11
C GLN A 939 -54.19 13.87 -0.27
N VAL A 940 -54.54 12.60 -0.52
CA VAL A 940 -53.58 11.56 -0.88
C VAL A 940 -54.04 10.83 -2.14
N TYR A 941 -53.19 10.80 -3.17
CA TYR A 941 -53.47 10.15 -4.46
C TYR A 941 -52.96 8.69 -4.55
N GLY A 942 -52.04 8.27 -3.67
CA GLY A 942 -51.52 6.91 -3.59
C GLY A 942 -51.57 6.38 -2.15
N ASP A 943 -50.59 5.57 -1.75
CA ASP A 943 -50.59 4.91 -0.45
C ASP A 943 -50.26 5.89 0.69
N ILE A 944 -50.85 5.67 1.87
CA ILE A 944 -50.44 6.36 3.11
C ILE A 944 -50.25 5.36 4.24
N ASP A 945 -49.13 5.49 4.94
CA ASP A 945 -48.73 4.58 6.00
C ASP A 945 -48.30 5.33 7.25
N PHE A 946 -49.02 5.13 8.36
CA PHE A 946 -48.72 5.67 9.69
C PHE A 946 -48.03 4.64 10.62
N THR A 947 -47.44 3.58 10.07
CA THR A 947 -46.64 2.63 10.87
C THR A 947 -45.59 3.39 11.69
N ASP A 948 -45.60 3.14 13.00
CA ASP A 948 -44.76 3.79 14.02
C ASP A 948 -44.93 5.32 14.18
N GLY A 949 -45.86 5.94 13.43
CA GLY A 949 -46.15 7.36 13.48
C GLY A 949 -47.33 7.75 14.36
N SER A 950 -47.61 9.06 14.38
CA SER A 950 -48.76 9.64 15.07
C SER A 950 -49.40 10.79 14.29
N PHE A 951 -50.67 11.06 14.58
CA PHE A 951 -51.44 12.12 13.95
C PHE A 951 -52.18 12.96 15.00
N VAL A 952 -52.14 14.28 14.86
CA VAL A 952 -52.94 15.21 15.66
C VAL A 952 -54.07 15.75 14.77
N PRO A 953 -55.33 15.28 14.94
CA PRO A 953 -56.36 15.45 13.90
C PRO A 953 -57.06 16.81 13.86
N ALA A 954 -57.14 17.56 14.96
CA ALA A 954 -57.93 18.80 15.05
C ALA A 954 -59.36 18.64 14.45
N HIS A 955 -59.81 19.56 13.59
CA HIS A 955 -61.05 19.42 12.79
C HIS A 955 -60.74 19.09 11.31
N SER A 956 -59.61 18.44 11.04
CA SER A 956 -59.11 18.17 9.68
C SER A 956 -59.92 17.10 8.94
N THR A 957 -59.66 16.98 7.64
CA THR A 957 -60.22 15.96 6.77
C THR A 957 -59.09 15.21 6.07
N LEU A 958 -59.05 13.88 6.23
CA LEU A 958 -58.24 13.01 5.38
C LEU A 958 -59.07 12.64 4.15
N SER A 959 -58.68 13.11 2.97
CA SER A 959 -59.33 12.82 1.71
C SER A 959 -58.52 11.80 0.90
N LEU A 960 -59.03 10.58 0.82
CA LEU A 960 -58.47 9.51 -0.02
C LEU A 960 -59.01 9.67 -1.44
N ILE A 961 -58.14 10.09 -2.35
CA ILE A 961 -58.49 10.49 -3.72
C ILE A 961 -57.60 9.78 -4.75
N GLY A 962 -57.80 10.07 -6.04
CA GLY A 962 -56.99 9.53 -7.13
C GLY A 962 -57.63 8.36 -7.87
N ASP A 963 -56.89 7.81 -8.83
CA ASP A 963 -57.34 6.86 -9.86
C ASP A 963 -56.59 5.51 -9.80
N ARG A 964 -56.06 5.14 -8.63
CA ARG A 964 -55.39 3.86 -8.37
C ARG A 964 -55.85 3.22 -7.07
N VAL A 965 -55.56 1.94 -6.90
CA VAL A 965 -55.73 1.23 -5.62
C VAL A 965 -54.84 1.89 -4.56
N GLN A 966 -55.37 2.12 -3.36
CA GLN A 966 -54.60 2.69 -2.25
C GLN A 966 -54.56 1.73 -1.05
N ASN A 967 -53.35 1.44 -0.57
CA ASN A 967 -53.13 0.78 0.72
C ASN A 967 -53.01 1.85 1.80
N ILE A 968 -53.93 1.81 2.77
CA ILE A 968 -54.09 2.82 3.81
C ILE A 968 -53.83 2.16 5.16
N ASN A 969 -52.69 2.45 5.76
CA ASN A 969 -52.40 2.06 7.13
C ASN A 969 -52.57 3.26 8.07
N LEU A 970 -53.66 3.26 8.83
CA LEU A 970 -53.99 4.32 9.80
C LEU A 970 -53.55 3.99 11.23
N ASN A 971 -52.95 2.82 11.46
CA ASN A 971 -52.31 2.41 12.72
C ASN A 971 -53.16 2.64 14.00
N ASN A 972 -54.47 2.40 13.93
CA ASN A 972 -55.42 2.62 15.02
C ASN A 972 -55.49 4.08 15.55
N LEU A 973 -55.03 5.05 14.75
CA LEU A 973 -55.04 6.47 15.12
C LEU A 973 -56.43 7.11 14.94
N SER A 974 -56.61 8.28 15.58
CA SER A 974 -57.80 9.11 15.45
C SER A 974 -57.68 10.12 14.32
N PHE A 975 -58.72 10.19 13.50
CA PHE A 975 -58.94 11.17 12.45
C PHE A 975 -60.26 11.87 12.72
N TYR A 976 -60.34 13.17 12.43
CA TYR A 976 -61.60 13.88 12.64
C TYR A 976 -62.63 13.49 11.56
N LYS A 977 -62.33 13.76 10.28
CA LYS A 977 -63.11 13.26 9.14
C LYS A 977 -62.26 12.43 8.20
N ILE A 978 -62.85 11.39 7.63
CA ILE A 978 -62.28 10.62 6.52
C ILE A 978 -63.26 10.65 5.35
N ASN A 979 -62.80 11.13 4.20
CA ASN A 979 -63.54 11.14 2.95
C ASN A 979 -62.94 10.11 2.00
N VAL A 980 -63.77 9.22 1.49
CA VAL A 980 -63.40 8.28 0.41
C VAL A 980 -63.96 8.81 -0.91
N LEU A 981 -63.08 9.38 -1.74
CA LEU A 981 -63.42 9.98 -3.03
C LEU A 981 -62.58 9.41 -4.19
N ASN A 982 -61.89 8.28 -3.97
CA ASN A 982 -61.07 7.61 -4.97
C ASN A 982 -61.92 7.11 -6.14
N GLU A 983 -61.51 7.43 -7.37
CA GLU A 983 -62.28 7.23 -8.59
C GLU A 983 -62.28 5.79 -9.09
N THR A 984 -61.23 5.00 -8.81
CA THR A 984 -61.27 3.54 -9.06
C THR A 984 -62.13 2.81 -8.07
N GLY A 985 -62.31 3.44 -6.91
CA GLY A 985 -62.99 2.91 -5.76
C GLY A 985 -62.38 1.60 -5.28
N SER A 986 -61.09 1.59 -4.95
CA SER A 986 -60.47 0.48 -4.21
C SER A 986 -59.51 1.01 -3.16
N ILE A 987 -59.99 1.03 -1.91
CA ILE A 987 -59.24 1.41 -0.72
C ILE A 987 -59.07 0.18 0.16
N ILE A 988 -57.85 -0.10 0.58
CA ILE A 988 -57.52 -1.23 1.45
C ILE A 988 -56.99 -0.67 2.78
N PHE A 989 -57.82 -0.71 3.82
CA PHE A 989 -57.42 -0.37 5.18
C PHE A 989 -56.69 -1.56 5.81
N THR A 990 -55.38 -1.42 6.02
CA THR A 990 -54.51 -2.49 6.54
C THR A 990 -54.38 -2.48 8.07
N ASP A 991 -55.10 -1.59 8.75
CA ASP A 991 -55.25 -1.54 10.21
C ASP A 991 -56.57 -0.85 10.59
N GLY A 992 -56.92 -0.85 11.88
CA GLY A 992 -58.06 -0.12 12.42
C GLY A 992 -57.83 1.39 12.47
N PHE A 993 -58.88 2.14 12.80
CA PHE A 993 -58.83 3.60 12.99
C PHE A 993 -60.05 4.11 13.76
N THR A 994 -59.97 5.35 14.24
CA THR A 994 -61.11 6.10 14.79
C THR A 994 -61.44 7.30 13.91
N ALA A 995 -62.68 7.43 13.45
CA ALA A 995 -63.24 8.63 12.83
C ALA A 995 -64.12 9.38 13.85
N GLU A 996 -63.54 10.39 14.51
CA GLU A 996 -64.17 11.12 15.63
C GLU A 996 -65.42 11.91 15.22
N ARG A 997 -65.48 12.36 13.96
CA ARG A 997 -66.63 13.05 13.38
C ARG A 997 -67.34 12.15 12.40
N GLU A 998 -66.70 11.74 11.31
CA GLU A 998 -67.41 11.23 10.14
C GLU A 998 -66.51 10.35 9.27
N LEU A 999 -67.06 9.23 8.81
CA LEU A 999 -66.59 8.55 7.60
C LEU A 999 -67.64 8.77 6.50
N PHE A 1000 -67.21 9.39 5.40
CA PHE A 1000 -68.08 9.75 4.29
C PHE A 1000 -67.65 9.06 2.99
N SER A 1001 -68.63 8.52 2.27
CA SER A 1001 -68.45 8.01 0.90
C SER A 1001 -69.76 8.16 0.11
N SER A 1002 -69.68 8.79 -1.05
CA SER A 1002 -70.80 8.90 -1.98
C SER A 1002 -70.30 8.87 -3.43
N PRO A 1003 -70.14 7.68 -4.04
CA PRO A 1003 -69.68 7.56 -5.41
C PRO A 1003 -70.70 8.19 -6.37
N ILE A 1004 -70.26 9.16 -7.18
CA ILE A 1004 -71.08 9.77 -8.24
C ILE A 1004 -71.16 8.84 -9.47
N THR A 1005 -70.08 8.10 -9.76
CA THR A 1005 -69.98 7.05 -10.78
C THR A 1005 -69.01 5.96 -10.31
N GLY A 1006 -69.20 4.70 -10.72
CA GLY A 1006 -68.29 3.60 -10.35
C GLY A 1006 -68.62 2.93 -9.01
N VAL A 1007 -67.69 2.10 -8.51
CA VAL A 1007 -67.85 1.28 -7.31
C VAL A 1007 -66.74 1.63 -6.33
N HIS A 1008 -67.07 2.15 -5.15
CA HIS A 1008 -66.14 2.32 -4.01
C HIS A 1008 -66.04 1.02 -3.20
N ASN A 1009 -64.99 0.25 -3.43
CA ASN A 1009 -64.60 -0.93 -2.66
C ASN A 1009 -63.68 -0.54 -1.50
N LEU A 1010 -64.16 -0.74 -0.28
CA LEU A 1010 -63.45 -0.55 0.97
C LEU A 1010 -63.19 -1.92 1.59
N THR A 1011 -61.93 -2.33 1.60
CA THR A 1011 -61.47 -3.57 2.21
C THR A 1011 -60.85 -3.26 3.56
N PHE A 1012 -61.20 -4.02 4.59
CA PHE A 1012 -60.73 -3.84 5.97
C PHE A 1012 -59.99 -5.08 6.44
N LYS A 1013 -58.89 -4.89 7.16
CA LYS A 1013 -58.14 -6.00 7.75
C LYS A 1013 -59.00 -6.83 8.70
N ALA A 1014 -59.01 -8.14 8.53
CA ALA A 1014 -59.72 -9.04 9.43
C ALA A 1014 -59.29 -8.84 10.90
N GLY A 1015 -60.27 -8.77 11.80
CA GLY A 1015 -60.06 -8.52 13.23
C GLY A 1015 -59.68 -7.08 13.61
N SER A 1016 -59.46 -6.18 12.64
CA SER A 1016 -59.25 -4.76 12.94
C SER A 1016 -60.51 -4.12 13.51
N SER A 1017 -60.35 -3.09 14.34
CA SER A 1017 -61.45 -2.34 14.95
C SER A 1017 -61.54 -0.95 14.35
N VAL A 1018 -62.72 -0.62 13.82
CA VAL A 1018 -63.02 0.68 13.22
C VAL A 1018 -64.09 1.37 14.06
N PHE A 1019 -63.74 2.49 14.68
CA PHE A 1019 -64.66 3.30 15.49
C PHE A 1019 -65.10 4.52 14.70
N ILE A 1020 -66.39 4.70 14.50
CA ILE A 1020 -66.93 5.77 13.66
C ILE A 1020 -68.07 6.45 14.41
N ARG A 1021 -67.99 7.78 14.55
CA ARG A 1021 -69.11 8.51 15.13
C ARG A 1021 -70.29 8.59 14.16
N ASP A 1022 -70.13 9.33 13.06
CA ASP A 1022 -71.14 9.39 12.00
C ASP A 1022 -70.70 8.57 10.78
N PHE A 1023 -71.48 7.55 10.42
CA PHE A 1023 -71.20 6.63 9.32
C PHE A 1023 -72.12 6.94 8.14
N LEU A 1024 -71.63 7.73 7.19
CA LEU A 1024 -72.43 8.33 6.12
C LEU A 1024 -71.99 7.76 4.77
N LEU A 1025 -72.62 6.65 4.39
CA LEU A 1025 -72.36 5.94 3.13
C LEU A 1025 -73.62 6.01 2.26
N ASN A 1026 -73.54 6.65 1.10
CA ASN A 1026 -74.72 6.85 0.25
C ASN A 1026 -74.43 6.63 -1.24
N ALA A 1027 -75.05 5.58 -1.81
CA ALA A 1027 -75.05 5.29 -3.24
C ALA A 1027 -76.43 4.85 -3.73
N GLU A 1028 -76.71 5.04 -5.03
CA GLU A 1028 -78.01 4.70 -5.65
C GLU A 1028 -78.20 3.19 -5.89
N SER A 1029 -77.12 2.48 -6.15
CA SER A 1029 -77.03 1.01 -6.28
C SER A 1029 -75.87 0.53 -5.41
N SER A 1030 -75.77 -0.78 -5.09
CA SER A 1030 -74.79 -1.41 -4.18
C SER A 1030 -73.30 -1.26 -4.55
N ASN A 1031 -72.89 -0.03 -4.85
CA ASN A 1031 -71.64 0.43 -5.41
C ASN A 1031 -70.65 0.81 -4.31
N ILE A 1032 -71.06 0.87 -3.05
CA ILE A 1032 -70.12 0.93 -1.93
C ILE A 1032 -69.94 -0.50 -1.40
N ILE A 1033 -68.84 -1.14 -1.77
CA ILE A 1033 -68.52 -2.50 -1.33
C ILE A 1033 -67.71 -2.41 -0.04
N LEU A 1034 -68.14 -3.11 1.00
CA LEU A 1034 -67.42 -3.24 2.28
C LEU A 1034 -67.02 -4.71 2.46
N ARG A 1035 -65.72 -5.01 2.59
CA ARG A 1035 -65.22 -6.40 2.69
C ARG A 1035 -64.15 -6.54 3.76
N SER A 1036 -64.02 -7.74 4.31
CA SER A 1036 -62.80 -8.16 4.98
C SER A 1036 -61.72 -8.50 3.95
N ASP A 1037 -60.45 -8.24 4.27
CA ASP A 1037 -59.29 -8.71 3.49
C ASP A 1037 -59.12 -10.24 3.53
N SER A 1038 -59.76 -10.89 4.51
CA SER A 1038 -59.72 -12.33 4.72
C SER A 1038 -61.15 -12.86 4.74
N PRO A 1039 -61.70 -13.27 3.57
CA PRO A 1039 -63.09 -13.73 3.47
C PRO A 1039 -63.44 -14.79 4.51
N GLY A 1040 -64.56 -14.59 5.21
CA GLY A 1040 -65.01 -15.44 6.32
C GLY A 1040 -64.51 -15.04 7.71
N SER A 1041 -63.60 -14.07 7.81
CA SER A 1041 -63.14 -13.50 9.10
C SER A 1041 -63.61 -12.06 9.23
N SER A 1042 -64.36 -11.75 10.29
CA SER A 1042 -64.98 -10.43 10.42
C SER A 1042 -63.99 -9.32 10.77
N TRP A 1043 -64.23 -8.11 10.25
CA TRP A 1043 -63.69 -6.86 10.80
C TRP A 1043 -64.72 -6.25 11.76
N ASN A 1044 -64.27 -5.52 12.78
CA ASN A 1044 -65.13 -5.01 13.85
C ASN A 1044 -65.48 -3.54 13.60
N LEU A 1045 -66.78 -3.24 13.57
CA LEU A 1045 -67.30 -1.89 13.40
C LEU A 1045 -68.01 -1.43 14.69
N CYS A 1046 -67.68 -0.23 15.16
CA CYS A 1046 -68.42 0.43 16.22
C CYS A 1046 -68.94 1.77 15.68
N VAL A 1047 -70.26 1.88 15.53
CA VAL A 1047 -70.92 3.15 15.20
C VAL A 1047 -71.71 3.64 16.41
N ASP A 1048 -71.44 4.86 16.90
CA ASP A 1048 -72.10 5.39 18.12
C ASP A 1048 -72.96 6.66 17.88
N GLY A 1049 -72.93 7.20 16.65
CA GLY A 1049 -73.67 8.39 16.23
C GLY A 1049 -74.59 8.14 15.04
N LEU A 1050 -74.71 9.13 14.15
CA LEU A 1050 -75.61 9.06 13.01
C LEU A 1050 -75.10 8.07 11.98
N HIS A 1051 -75.91 7.09 11.60
CA HIS A 1051 -75.62 6.24 10.46
C HIS A 1051 -76.70 6.40 9.40
N THR A 1052 -76.30 6.89 8.23
CA THR A 1052 -77.13 6.86 7.02
C THR A 1052 -76.38 6.01 6.01
N VAL A 1053 -76.88 4.79 5.82
CA VAL A 1053 -76.22 3.77 5.01
C VAL A 1053 -77.18 3.34 3.90
N ALA A 1054 -76.82 3.64 2.66
CA ALA A 1054 -77.59 3.25 1.49
C ALA A 1054 -76.69 2.85 0.32
N GLY A 1055 -77.13 1.88 -0.48
CA GLY A 1055 -76.36 1.42 -1.64
C GLY A 1055 -75.05 0.73 -1.27
N VAL A 1056 -75.00 0.04 -0.12
CA VAL A 1056 -73.81 -0.72 0.30
C VAL A 1056 -73.94 -2.20 -0.04
N ASN A 1057 -72.82 -2.87 -0.25
CA ASN A 1057 -72.71 -4.32 -0.33
C ASN A 1057 -71.69 -4.75 0.71
N VAL A 1058 -72.10 -5.39 1.80
CA VAL A 1058 -71.20 -5.70 2.93
C VAL A 1058 -71.08 -7.20 3.17
N ALA A 1059 -69.88 -7.65 3.50
CA ALA A 1059 -69.60 -9.00 4.01
C ALA A 1059 -68.58 -8.94 5.15
N ASP A 1060 -68.65 -9.94 6.03
CA ASP A 1060 -67.68 -10.17 7.10
C ASP A 1060 -67.52 -8.94 8.03
N CYS A 1061 -68.62 -8.31 8.46
CA CYS A 1061 -68.59 -7.16 9.37
C CYS A 1061 -69.32 -7.46 10.68
N ASP A 1062 -68.62 -7.35 11.82
CA ASP A 1062 -69.24 -7.40 13.14
C ASP A 1062 -69.47 -5.98 13.69
N ALA A 1063 -70.70 -5.49 13.58
CA ALA A 1063 -71.09 -4.19 14.11
C ALA A 1063 -71.63 -4.23 15.56
N SER A 1064 -71.51 -5.37 16.27
CA SER A 1064 -72.20 -5.61 17.55
C SER A 1064 -71.71 -4.73 18.69
N SER A 1065 -70.53 -4.12 18.55
CA SER A 1065 -69.98 -3.19 19.53
C SER A 1065 -70.59 -1.78 19.47
N GLY A 1066 -71.37 -1.48 18.42
CA GLY A 1066 -72.05 -0.20 18.24
C GLY A 1066 -73.57 -0.31 18.07
N LEU A 1067 -74.18 0.76 17.56
CA LEU A 1067 -75.58 0.81 17.16
C LEU A 1067 -75.86 -0.19 16.01
N THR A 1068 -77.04 -0.79 16.03
CA THR A 1068 -77.52 -1.60 14.90
C THR A 1068 -77.56 -0.77 13.63
N ILE A 1069 -76.90 -1.23 12.58
CA ILE A 1069 -76.81 -0.48 11.33
C ILE A 1069 -78.01 -0.81 10.45
N LEU A 1070 -78.87 0.19 10.26
CA LEU A 1070 -79.98 0.12 9.33
C LEU A 1070 -79.50 0.55 7.94
N SER A 1071 -79.62 -0.34 6.95
CA SER A 1071 -79.22 -0.07 5.58
C SER A 1071 -80.41 -0.13 4.61
N ASN A 1072 -80.38 0.74 3.59
CA ASN A 1072 -81.40 0.81 2.54
C ASN A 1072 -80.78 0.48 1.16
N ASN A 1073 -81.52 -0.17 0.26
CA ASN A 1073 -81.03 -0.58 -1.07
C ASN A 1073 -79.65 -1.26 -1.01
N SER A 1074 -79.44 -2.20 -0.07
CA SER A 1074 -78.12 -2.69 0.31
C SER A 1074 -78.04 -4.21 0.30
N LEU A 1075 -76.94 -4.76 -0.22
CA LEU A 1075 -76.75 -6.20 -0.36
C LEU A 1075 -76.01 -6.80 0.85
N ASN A 1076 -76.61 -7.82 1.46
CA ASN A 1076 -75.96 -8.66 2.47
C ASN A 1076 -75.21 -9.82 1.80
N SER A 1077 -73.88 -9.71 1.68
CA SER A 1077 -73.04 -10.76 1.10
C SER A 1077 -72.53 -11.81 2.12
N GLY A 1078 -73.07 -11.81 3.35
CA GLY A 1078 -72.83 -12.84 4.36
C GLY A 1078 -71.93 -12.43 5.53
N ASN A 1079 -72.07 -13.14 6.65
CA ASN A 1079 -71.27 -12.98 7.88
C ASN A 1079 -71.27 -11.54 8.48
N ASN A 1080 -72.42 -10.87 8.45
CA ASN A 1080 -72.61 -9.55 9.04
C ASN A 1080 -73.42 -9.65 10.34
N LEU A 1081 -72.90 -9.12 11.45
CA LEU A 1081 -73.58 -9.07 12.75
C LEU A 1081 -74.00 -7.65 13.09
N ASN A 1082 -75.19 -7.49 13.70
CA ASN A 1082 -75.78 -6.19 14.06
C ASN A 1082 -76.09 -5.27 12.85
N TRP A 1083 -76.34 -5.86 11.68
CA TRP A 1083 -76.82 -5.19 10.47
C TRP A 1083 -78.26 -5.60 10.13
N VAL A 1084 -79.05 -4.63 9.67
CA VAL A 1084 -80.39 -4.86 9.12
C VAL A 1084 -80.43 -4.35 7.67
N PHE A 1085 -80.86 -5.21 6.75
CA PHE A 1085 -80.83 -4.98 5.31
C PHE A 1085 -82.22 -4.71 4.73
N ASP A 1086 -82.26 -3.89 3.68
CA ASP A 1086 -83.45 -3.54 2.89
C ASP A 1086 -84.66 -3.18 3.75
N SER A 1087 -84.40 -2.53 4.89
CA SER A 1087 -85.46 -2.10 5.79
C SER A 1087 -86.21 -0.93 5.17
N SER A 1088 -87.55 -1.03 5.11
CA SER A 1088 -88.41 0.11 4.76
C SER A 1088 -88.38 1.11 5.92
N ILE A 1089 -87.47 2.09 5.83
CA ILE A 1089 -87.33 3.14 6.84
C ILE A 1089 -88.24 4.31 6.48
N SER A 1090 -89.14 4.66 7.39
CA SER A 1090 -89.89 5.90 7.30
C SER A 1090 -89.14 6.99 8.09
N LYS A 1091 -88.66 8.00 7.38
CA LYS A 1091 -87.98 9.15 7.97
C LYS A 1091 -88.95 10.30 8.20
N TRP A 1092 -88.90 10.91 9.38
CA TRP A 1092 -89.65 12.12 9.66
C TRP A 1092 -89.11 13.26 8.83
N THR A 1093 -89.96 13.95 8.08
CA THR A 1093 -89.59 15.17 7.34
C THR A 1093 -90.23 16.42 7.93
N GLY A 1094 -91.31 16.27 8.71
CA GLY A 1094 -92.11 17.35 9.28
C GLY A 1094 -92.45 18.44 8.25
N ALA A 1095 -92.67 18.05 6.99
CA ALA A 1095 -92.71 18.98 5.87
C ALA A 1095 -93.95 19.89 5.88
N GLN A 1096 -95.07 19.44 6.43
CA GLN A 1096 -96.34 20.18 6.43
C GLN A 1096 -96.73 20.71 7.80
N ASN A 1097 -96.70 19.87 8.83
CA ASN A 1097 -97.02 20.22 10.21
C ASN A 1097 -96.31 19.27 11.18
N ASN A 1098 -96.64 19.35 12.48
CA ASN A 1098 -96.02 18.52 13.51
C ASN A 1098 -96.77 17.21 13.80
N LEU A 1099 -97.88 16.88 13.11
CA LEU A 1099 -98.72 15.74 13.45
C LEU A 1099 -98.18 14.42 12.86
N PHE A 1100 -98.03 13.38 13.69
CA PHE A 1100 -97.55 12.04 13.29
C PHE A 1100 -98.39 11.42 12.16
N HIS A 1101 -99.73 11.48 12.25
CA HIS A 1101 -100.62 10.78 11.31
C HIS A 1101 -100.85 11.52 9.98
N ASN A 1102 -100.06 12.55 9.65
CA ASN A 1102 -100.08 13.17 8.32
C ASN A 1102 -99.03 12.51 7.42
N ALA A 1103 -99.48 11.77 6.40
CA ALA A 1103 -98.62 11.04 5.47
C ALA A 1103 -97.54 11.92 4.80
N ASN A 1104 -97.84 13.21 4.57
CA ASN A 1104 -96.91 14.14 3.92
C ASN A 1104 -95.76 14.62 4.84
N ASN A 1105 -95.77 14.26 6.12
CA ASN A 1105 -94.67 14.53 7.05
C ASN A 1105 -93.63 13.39 7.09
N TRP A 1106 -93.77 12.38 6.24
CA TRP A 1106 -92.90 11.21 6.19
C TRP A 1106 -92.23 11.08 4.83
N SER A 1107 -91.09 10.40 4.81
CA SER A 1107 -90.42 9.93 3.60
C SER A 1107 -90.16 8.43 3.71
N PRO A 1108 -90.76 7.58 2.86
CA PRO A 1108 -91.74 7.92 1.82
C PRO A 1108 -93.04 8.51 2.42
N ALA A 1109 -93.85 9.20 1.61
CA ALA A 1109 -95.04 9.95 2.04
C ALA A 1109 -96.23 9.05 2.45
N SER A 1110 -96.03 8.25 3.49
CA SER A 1110 -96.98 7.31 4.09
C SER A 1110 -96.82 7.35 5.60
N VAL A 1111 -97.94 7.29 6.34
CA VAL A 1111 -97.90 7.24 7.82
C VAL A 1111 -97.33 5.89 8.25
N PRO A 1112 -96.28 5.84 9.11
CA PRO A 1112 -95.71 4.60 9.61
C PRO A 1112 -96.70 3.85 10.51
N GLY A 1113 -96.76 2.53 10.35
CA GLY A 1113 -97.54 1.60 11.15
C GLY A 1113 -96.67 0.55 11.85
N ALA A 1114 -97.32 -0.47 12.44
CA ALA A 1114 -96.71 -1.41 13.39
C ALA A 1114 -95.55 -2.25 12.84
N ASN A 1115 -95.39 -2.30 11.52
CA ASN A 1115 -94.31 -3.04 10.84
C ASN A 1115 -93.21 -2.12 10.30
N ASP A 1116 -93.35 -0.80 10.46
CA ASP A 1116 -92.43 0.19 9.91
C ASP A 1116 -91.36 0.58 10.93
N ARG A 1117 -90.11 0.71 10.46
CA ARG A 1117 -89.00 1.26 11.23
C ARG A 1117 -88.97 2.77 11.02
N VAL A 1118 -88.90 3.51 12.10
CA VAL A 1118 -89.04 4.97 12.10
C VAL A 1118 -87.76 5.62 12.58
N VAL A 1119 -87.28 6.61 11.81
CA VAL A 1119 -86.15 7.45 12.20
C VAL A 1119 -86.57 8.91 12.24
N ILE A 1120 -86.25 9.57 13.34
CA ILE A 1120 -86.51 10.99 13.59
C ILE A 1120 -85.20 11.67 13.95
N ASP A 1121 -84.54 12.28 12.97
CA ASP A 1121 -83.17 12.78 13.06
C ASP A 1121 -83.04 14.30 12.86
N ASN A 1122 -84.14 15.02 12.65
CA ASN A 1122 -84.17 16.47 12.44
C ASN A 1122 -84.96 17.21 13.53
N ALA A 1123 -84.71 18.50 13.69
CA ALA A 1123 -85.30 19.31 14.76
C ALA A 1123 -86.80 19.57 14.66
N LYS A 1124 -87.47 19.15 13.58
CA LYS A 1124 -88.88 19.49 13.40
C LYS A 1124 -89.73 18.76 14.45
N PRO A 1125 -90.54 19.49 15.23
CA PRO A 1125 -91.27 18.89 16.33
C PRO A 1125 -92.27 17.85 15.81
N LEU A 1126 -92.35 16.71 16.48
CA LEU A 1126 -93.33 15.67 16.24
C LEU A 1126 -94.29 15.61 17.42
N LEU A 1127 -95.58 15.58 17.14
CA LEU A 1127 -96.68 15.50 18.09
C LEU A 1127 -97.65 14.40 17.66
N SER A 1128 -98.02 13.52 18.57
CA SER A 1128 -99.17 12.63 18.37
C SER A 1128 -100.16 12.68 19.52
N HIS A 1129 -101.44 12.74 19.19
CA HIS A 1129 -102.56 12.61 20.13
C HIS A 1129 -103.31 11.28 19.97
N ASP A 1130 -102.97 10.50 18.96
CA ASP A 1130 -103.54 9.18 18.67
C ASP A 1130 -102.49 8.08 18.89
N PRO A 1131 -102.88 6.84 19.23
CA PRO A 1131 -101.94 5.76 19.49
C PRO A 1131 -101.00 5.49 18.31
N ILE A 1132 -99.71 5.35 18.61
CA ILE A 1132 -98.68 4.99 17.62
C ILE A 1132 -98.28 3.54 17.87
N SER A 1133 -98.26 2.73 16.82
CA SER A 1133 -97.63 1.42 16.83
C SER A 1133 -96.60 1.38 15.70
N VAL A 1134 -95.34 1.09 16.01
CA VAL A 1134 -94.24 1.00 15.05
C VAL A 1134 -93.36 -0.22 15.35
N LEU A 1135 -92.60 -0.67 14.36
CA LEU A 1135 -91.70 -1.81 14.55
C LEU A 1135 -90.48 -1.41 15.37
N ASP A 1136 -89.82 -0.30 15.00
CA ASP A 1136 -88.64 0.23 15.66
C ASP A 1136 -88.68 1.76 15.61
N LEU A 1137 -88.18 2.44 16.64
CA LEU A 1137 -88.18 3.90 16.70
C LEU A 1137 -86.82 4.43 17.15
N THR A 1138 -86.15 5.15 16.26
CA THR A 1138 -84.90 5.86 16.55
C THR A 1138 -85.13 7.36 16.53
N ILE A 1139 -84.67 8.05 17.59
CA ILE A 1139 -84.81 9.49 17.77
C ILE A 1139 -83.44 10.10 18.08
N GLY A 1140 -83.07 11.14 17.33
CA GLY A 1140 -81.79 11.83 17.44
C GLY A 1140 -80.82 11.44 16.33
N GLY A 1141 -79.55 11.74 16.53
CA GLY A 1141 -78.44 11.42 15.62
C GLY A 1141 -78.06 12.59 14.72
N GLY A 1142 -79.02 13.40 14.27
CA GLY A 1142 -78.72 14.60 13.50
C GLY A 1142 -78.00 15.70 14.30
N SER A 1143 -77.60 16.75 13.59
CA SER A 1143 -76.93 17.93 14.17
C SER A 1143 -77.81 18.74 15.12
N GLU A 1144 -79.11 18.47 15.16
CA GLU A 1144 -80.10 19.24 15.92
C GLU A 1144 -80.98 18.30 16.77
N THR A 1145 -81.68 18.85 17.77
CA THR A 1145 -82.48 18.07 18.74
C THR A 1145 -83.93 17.88 18.27
N PRO A 1146 -84.40 16.67 17.90
CA PRO A 1146 -85.80 16.43 17.58
C PRO A 1146 -86.65 16.53 18.85
N SER A 1147 -87.70 17.35 18.84
CA SER A 1147 -88.68 17.41 19.95
C SER A 1147 -89.87 16.50 19.64
N VAL A 1148 -89.87 15.29 20.19
CA VAL A 1148 -90.92 14.28 19.96
C VAL A 1148 -91.84 14.20 21.18
N THR A 1149 -93.13 14.48 21.03
CA THR A 1149 -94.14 14.40 22.10
C THR A 1149 -95.29 13.46 21.73
N ILE A 1150 -95.54 12.46 22.55
CA ILE A 1150 -96.60 11.46 22.33
C ILE A 1150 -97.58 11.51 23.50
N ASN A 1151 -98.80 11.99 23.22
CA ASN A 1151 -99.91 12.16 24.16
C ASN A 1151 -100.89 10.97 24.19
N ALA A 1152 -100.56 9.88 23.52
CA ALA A 1152 -101.33 8.64 23.43
C ALA A 1152 -100.43 7.41 23.66
N GLN A 1153 -101.01 6.20 23.64
CA GLN A 1153 -100.23 4.97 23.82
C GLN A 1153 -99.19 4.81 22.69
N LEU A 1154 -97.94 4.55 23.06
CA LEU A 1154 -96.86 4.21 22.13
C LEU A 1154 -96.53 2.72 22.24
N ASN A 1155 -96.66 1.98 21.14
CA ASN A 1155 -96.20 0.60 21.07
C ASN A 1155 -95.03 0.52 20.08
N VAL A 1156 -93.86 0.13 20.56
CA VAL A 1156 -92.68 -0.16 19.74
C VAL A 1156 -92.43 -1.66 19.84
N ALA A 1157 -92.59 -2.39 18.74
CA ALA A 1157 -92.54 -3.85 18.78
C ALA A 1157 -91.12 -4.39 19.01
N GLU A 1158 -90.09 -3.66 18.57
CA GLU A 1158 -88.68 -4.00 18.74
C GLU A 1158 -87.99 -2.98 19.65
N ASN A 1159 -87.12 -2.12 19.08
CA ASN A 1159 -86.27 -1.27 19.88
C ASN A 1159 -86.74 0.19 19.83
N LEU A 1160 -86.64 0.85 20.98
CA LEU A 1160 -86.73 2.30 21.10
C LEU A 1160 -85.34 2.83 21.41
N SER A 1161 -84.74 3.55 20.47
CA SER A 1161 -83.39 4.12 20.59
C SER A 1161 -83.45 5.64 20.62
N ILE A 1162 -82.97 6.25 21.72
CA ILE A 1162 -82.80 7.69 21.86
C ILE A 1162 -81.30 7.96 21.87
N ILE A 1163 -80.78 8.39 20.73
CA ILE A 1163 -79.36 8.64 20.52
C ILE A 1163 -79.03 10.12 20.76
N LYS A 1164 -77.77 10.54 20.58
CA LYS A 1164 -77.30 11.92 20.83
C LYS A 1164 -78.24 12.94 20.16
N ASN A 1165 -78.64 13.96 20.92
CA ASN A 1165 -79.64 14.98 20.55
C ASN A 1165 -81.10 14.49 20.48
N GLY A 1166 -81.42 13.22 20.69
CA GLY A 1166 -82.80 12.74 20.73
C GLY A 1166 -83.56 13.22 21.96
N TYR A 1167 -84.79 13.72 21.81
CA TYR A 1167 -85.63 14.15 22.92
C TYR A 1167 -87.07 13.61 22.77
N LEU A 1168 -87.45 12.67 23.63
CA LEU A 1168 -88.76 12.01 23.62
C LEU A 1168 -89.56 12.32 24.89
N THR A 1169 -90.77 12.82 24.73
CA THR A 1169 -91.77 13.06 25.79
C THR A 1169 -92.94 12.09 25.63
N ILE A 1170 -93.19 11.24 26.63
CA ILE A 1170 -94.30 10.26 26.63
C ILE A 1170 -95.28 10.59 27.77
N ASN A 1171 -96.55 10.81 27.43
CA ASN A 1171 -97.59 11.25 28.39
C ASN A 1171 -98.69 10.20 28.64
N LYS A 1172 -98.55 9.00 28.06
CA LYS A 1172 -99.41 7.83 28.28
C LYS A 1172 -98.53 6.58 28.29
N PRO A 1173 -98.97 5.45 28.87
CA PRO A 1173 -98.16 4.23 28.91
C PRO A 1173 -97.63 3.83 27.53
N ALA A 1174 -96.36 3.42 27.48
CA ALA A 1174 -95.71 2.88 26.30
C ALA A 1174 -95.34 1.41 26.49
N THR A 1175 -95.33 0.63 25.42
CA THR A 1175 -94.88 -0.77 25.42
C THR A 1175 -93.72 -0.92 24.45
N ILE A 1176 -92.59 -1.44 24.92
CA ILE A 1176 -91.38 -1.66 24.13
C ILE A 1176 -91.11 -3.16 24.14
N GLY A 1177 -91.12 -3.79 22.97
CA GLY A 1177 -91.12 -5.25 22.85
C GLY A 1177 -89.74 -5.90 22.98
N LYS A 1178 -88.66 -5.17 22.67
CA LYS A 1178 -87.27 -5.61 22.87
C LYS A 1178 -86.53 -4.63 23.77
N ASN A 1179 -85.66 -3.77 23.22
CA ASN A 1179 -84.74 -2.96 24.01
C ASN A 1179 -85.16 -1.48 24.06
N LEU A 1180 -85.04 -0.87 25.23
CA LEU A 1180 -85.00 0.58 25.40
C LEU A 1180 -83.54 1.03 25.51
N HIS A 1181 -83.05 1.75 24.50
CA HIS A 1181 -81.70 2.32 24.50
C HIS A 1181 -81.77 3.84 24.67
N ILE A 1182 -81.12 4.36 25.72
CA ILE A 1182 -80.92 5.80 25.92
C ILE A 1182 -79.40 6.03 25.94
N HIS A 1183 -78.84 6.46 24.81
CA HIS A 1183 -77.41 6.71 24.67
C HIS A 1183 -77.02 8.09 25.21
N THR A 1184 -75.72 8.33 25.38
CA THR A 1184 -75.18 9.60 25.84
C THR A 1184 -75.67 10.78 24.98
N GLY A 1185 -76.39 11.70 25.62
CA GLY A 1185 -76.99 12.87 24.95
C GLY A 1185 -78.43 12.67 24.45
N GLY A 1186 -79.04 11.51 24.69
CA GLY A 1186 -80.48 11.27 24.51
C GLY A 1186 -81.28 11.58 25.78
N THR A 1187 -82.52 12.06 25.64
CA THR A 1187 -83.42 12.39 26.77
C THR A 1187 -84.80 11.74 26.60
N LEU A 1188 -85.26 11.00 27.62
CA LEU A 1188 -86.63 10.50 27.77
C LEU A 1188 -87.31 11.20 28.94
N THR A 1189 -88.52 11.73 28.74
CA THR A 1189 -89.26 12.47 29.78
C THR A 1189 -90.79 12.33 29.62
N HIS A 1190 -91.54 12.98 30.50
CA HIS A 1190 -92.99 13.22 30.38
C HIS A 1190 -93.30 14.71 30.62
N ALA A 1191 -94.47 15.17 30.20
CA ALA A 1191 -94.94 16.53 30.43
C ALA A 1191 -95.14 16.78 31.93
N ALA A 1192 -94.82 17.99 32.36
CA ALA A 1192 -94.93 18.41 33.77
C ALA A 1192 -96.35 18.18 34.33
N ASN A 1193 -96.43 17.62 35.55
CA ASN A 1193 -97.69 17.45 36.27
C ASN A 1193 -98.28 18.82 36.66
N LYS A 1194 -99.56 19.08 36.36
CA LYS A 1194 -100.26 20.33 36.70
C LYS A 1194 -100.98 20.19 38.06
N SER A 1195 -100.61 21.02 39.04
CA SER A 1195 -101.10 21.25 40.44
C SER A 1195 -101.96 20.19 41.18
N MET A 1196 -101.60 20.01 42.46
CA MET A 1196 -101.92 18.98 43.47
C MET A 1196 -103.37 18.49 43.73
N ASP A 1197 -104.41 18.96 43.03
CA ASP A 1197 -105.82 18.56 43.34
C ASP A 1197 -106.41 17.46 42.42
N LEU A 1198 -105.59 16.88 41.54
CA LEU A 1198 -105.91 15.66 40.80
C LEU A 1198 -104.67 14.75 40.88
N GLY A 1199 -104.81 13.51 41.36
CA GLY A 1199 -103.70 12.58 41.65
C GLY A 1199 -102.68 12.38 40.52
N GLU A 1200 -101.52 11.79 40.86
CA GLU A 1200 -100.35 11.48 40.00
C GLU A 1200 -100.74 11.19 38.53
N THR A 1201 -100.72 12.23 37.68
CA THR A 1201 -101.37 12.14 36.36
C THR A 1201 -100.40 11.70 35.26
N ASN A 1202 -99.13 12.08 35.36
CA ASN A 1202 -98.02 11.58 34.54
C ASN A 1202 -96.87 11.11 35.45
N LYS A 1203 -96.39 9.89 35.24
CA LYS A 1203 -95.24 9.29 35.92
C LYS A 1203 -94.46 8.47 34.89
N LEU A 1204 -93.12 8.57 34.91
CA LEU A 1204 -92.26 7.61 34.22
C LEU A 1204 -92.00 6.43 35.18
N ASP A 1205 -92.51 5.27 34.83
CA ASP A 1205 -92.25 3.99 35.52
C ASP A 1205 -91.69 3.07 34.43
N ILE A 1206 -90.37 3.13 34.22
CA ILE A 1206 -89.66 2.44 33.14
C ILE A 1206 -89.34 1.01 33.56
#